data_AF-A0A412W3S3-F1
#
_entry.id   AF-A0A412W3S3-F1
#
_cell.length_a   1.000
_cell.length_b   1.000
_cell.length_c   1.000
_cell.angle_alpha   90.00
_cell.angle_beta   90.00
_cell.angle_gamma   90.00
#
_symmetry.space_group_name_H-M   'P 1'
#
loop_
_entity.id
_entity.type
_entity.pdbx_description
1 polymer ?
#
loop_
_entity_poly.entity_id
_entity_poly.type
_entity_poly.pdbx_seq_one_letter_code
_entity_poly.pdbx_strand_id
1 'polypeptide(L)'
;MELAGLNIKFLPGVGEKKAAVLYEELQVQSYEDMLYHVPFKYIDRSKIYSIAELNGRLPYIQIKAKIRNLKTIGEGKALRMTATAYDETGTLELVWFKGFKFLTNQIEPDKEYLIFGQPSEFNHKLNIVHPEIDSFEKASQLLVGFQAVYPTTEKMKKAFLNSKAISKIQDSIFKTIKGKISETLPAWFIQQHKLMYLHEALYNIHFPENPDMLRKALFRLKFEELFYIQLNILELKYKRKTYFKGHEFKTIGEYFNTFYHRYLPFELTDAQKRVIKEIRQDCGSGKQMNRLLQGDVGSGKTLVAVMCMLMALDNCCQTCLMAPTEILATQHYETIQGMLGEMGITVALLTGSTKKREREEIHRGLQDGSLQILIGTHALLEDVVSFQNIGLVIIDEQHRFGVAQRAKLWQKNTIPPHVLVMTATPIPRTLAMTLYGDLDVSVIDELPPGRKPITTFHAFDKKRLEVFQFIEKELLKGRQAYVVYPLIYESEKMDFRNLEEGYEQINNYFLPKGYKVGMVHGKLKPAEKDSEMRRFVTAETKILVSTTVIEVGVNVPNASIMVIESAERFGLSQLHQLRGRVGRGADQSYCILMTSYKISNDSRKRIDTMTATNDGFEIAEADLKLRGPGDIEGTQQSGLTCSLKVANLGKDTLILNEATRIANGILSEDADLIKEENQLFAIQIKRLFKTRITWRYIS
;
A
#
# COMPACT_ATOMS: atom_id res chain seq x y z
N MET A 1 7.95 29.93 -18.27
CA MET A 1 8.99 29.20 -19.03
C MET A 1 8.75 27.73 -18.75
N GLU A 2 8.69 26.85 -19.76
CA GLU A 2 8.46 25.42 -19.51
C GLU A 2 9.72 24.77 -18.91
N LEU A 3 9.74 24.62 -17.60
CA LEU A 3 10.87 24.08 -16.84
C LEU A 3 11.17 22.61 -17.19
N ALA A 4 10.14 21.85 -17.60
CA ALA A 4 10.27 20.47 -18.09
C ALA A 4 11.20 20.34 -19.32
N GLY A 5 11.26 21.37 -20.17
CA GLY A 5 12.07 21.35 -21.40
C GLY A 5 13.55 21.69 -21.17
N LEU A 6 13.90 22.21 -19.99
CA LEU A 6 15.27 22.65 -19.67
C LEU A 6 16.06 21.49 -19.08
N ASN A 7 16.94 20.91 -19.89
CA ASN A 7 17.76 19.78 -19.49
C ASN A 7 18.82 20.19 -18.45
N ILE A 8 18.94 19.39 -17.39
CA ILE A 8 19.86 19.64 -16.26
C ILE A 8 21.33 19.68 -16.68
N LYS A 9 21.70 19.04 -17.80
CA LYS A 9 23.08 19.03 -18.31
C LYS A 9 23.62 20.43 -18.64
N PHE A 10 22.74 21.36 -18.99
CA PHE A 10 23.11 22.73 -19.34
C PHE A 10 23.22 23.64 -18.10
N LEU A 11 22.90 23.14 -16.91
CA LEU A 11 23.07 23.91 -15.69
C LEU A 11 24.58 24.03 -15.34
N PRO A 12 25.08 25.24 -15.06
CA PRO A 12 26.45 25.45 -14.61
C PRO A 12 26.77 24.59 -13.37
N GLY A 13 27.81 23.74 -13.47
CA GLY A 13 28.30 22.90 -12.35
C GLY A 13 27.81 21.45 -12.34
N VAL A 14 26.86 21.07 -13.21
CA VAL A 14 26.42 19.67 -13.41
C VAL A 14 27.25 18.99 -14.48
N GLY A 15 27.14 19.46 -15.74
CA GLY A 15 27.78 18.83 -16.90
C GLY A 15 27.24 17.41 -17.20
N GLU A 16 27.72 16.79 -18.28
CA GLU A 16 27.16 15.52 -18.78
C GLU A 16 27.35 14.35 -17.80
N LYS A 17 28.53 14.24 -17.18
CA LYS A 17 28.84 13.11 -16.27
C LYS A 17 27.93 13.09 -15.03
N LYS A 18 27.67 14.25 -14.40
CA LYS A 18 26.77 14.30 -13.24
C LYS A 18 25.31 14.16 -13.65
N ALA A 19 24.93 14.70 -14.82
CA ALA A 19 23.58 14.53 -15.35
C ALA A 19 23.26 13.05 -15.60
N ALA A 20 24.20 12.26 -16.13
CA ALA A 20 24.03 10.83 -16.31
C ALA A 20 23.77 10.09 -14.98
N VAL A 21 24.54 10.39 -13.93
CA VAL A 21 24.34 9.78 -12.60
C VAL A 21 23.00 10.20 -11.97
N LEU A 22 22.59 11.47 -12.12
CA LEU A 22 21.29 11.95 -11.64
C LEU A 22 20.13 11.25 -12.36
N TYR A 23 20.29 10.97 -13.65
CA TYR A 23 19.29 10.23 -14.40
C TYR A 23 19.24 8.74 -14.00
N GLU A 24 20.39 8.07 -13.89
CA GLU A 24 20.44 6.65 -13.53
C GLU A 24 19.90 6.37 -12.13
N GLU A 25 20.19 7.24 -11.16
CA GLU A 25 19.88 6.97 -9.74
C GLU A 25 18.58 7.64 -9.27
N LEU A 26 18.21 8.79 -9.84
CA LEU A 26 17.05 9.57 -9.40
C LEU A 26 16.04 9.87 -10.53
N GLN A 27 16.29 9.42 -11.76
CA GLN A 27 15.48 9.72 -12.94
C GLN A 27 15.29 11.22 -13.22
N VAL A 28 16.23 12.05 -12.77
CA VAL A 28 16.19 13.52 -12.95
C VAL A 28 16.79 13.90 -14.30
N GLN A 29 16.00 14.52 -15.19
CA GLN A 29 16.47 15.01 -16.50
C GLN A 29 16.33 16.52 -16.67
N SER A 30 15.32 17.12 -16.06
CA SER A 30 14.97 18.53 -16.24
C SER A 30 15.19 19.37 -14.98
N TYR A 31 15.12 20.70 -15.15
CA TYR A 31 15.14 21.63 -14.00
C TYR A 31 13.95 21.39 -13.09
N GLU A 32 12.79 21.05 -13.66
CA GLU A 32 11.60 20.71 -12.89
C GLU A 32 11.81 19.45 -12.04
N ASP A 33 12.33 18.37 -12.62
CA ASP A 33 12.59 17.12 -11.88
C ASP A 33 13.50 17.37 -10.68
N MET A 34 14.51 18.22 -10.85
CA MET A 34 15.42 18.59 -9.78
C MET A 34 14.74 19.43 -8.70
N LEU A 35 13.91 20.41 -9.06
CA LEU A 35 13.16 21.22 -8.09
C LEU A 35 12.15 20.40 -7.27
N TYR A 36 11.71 19.26 -7.79
CA TYR A 36 10.88 18.33 -7.02
C TYR A 36 11.67 17.22 -6.32
N HIS A 37 13.00 17.21 -6.42
CA HIS A 37 13.86 16.35 -5.59
C HIS A 37 14.01 16.95 -4.19
N VAL A 38 13.00 16.69 -3.35
CA VAL A 38 12.84 17.35 -2.06
C VAL A 38 13.75 16.77 -0.95
N PRO A 39 14.14 17.59 0.04
CA PRO A 39 14.89 17.13 1.20
C PRO A 39 14.07 16.21 2.10
N PHE A 40 14.69 15.17 2.66
CA PHE A 40 14.04 14.28 3.63
C PHE A 40 14.21 14.74 5.08
N LYS A 41 15.17 15.63 5.34
CA LYS A 41 15.48 16.16 6.67
C LYS A 41 15.97 17.60 6.55
N TYR A 42 15.63 18.41 7.55
CA TYR A 42 16.14 19.76 7.71
C TYR A 42 16.99 19.81 8.98
N ILE A 43 18.16 20.40 8.87
CA ILE A 43 19.07 20.61 9.99
C ILE A 43 19.06 22.09 10.29
N ASP A 44 18.69 22.44 11.51
CA ASP A 44 18.81 23.80 11.99
C ASP A 44 20.28 24.09 12.35
N ARG A 45 20.90 25.01 11.60
CA ARG A 45 22.26 25.52 11.85
C ARG A 45 22.26 26.96 12.36
N SER A 46 21.08 27.52 12.66
CA SER A 46 20.92 28.89 13.15
C SER A 46 21.36 29.04 14.62
N LYS A 47 21.17 27.98 15.42
CA LYS A 47 21.51 28.01 16.85
C LYS A 47 22.94 27.50 17.10
N ILE A 48 23.76 28.38 17.69
CA ILE A 48 25.08 28.05 18.19
C ILE A 48 24.94 27.69 19.67
N TYR A 49 25.42 26.51 20.06
CA TYR A 49 25.44 26.04 21.44
C TYR A 49 26.82 26.26 22.06
N SER A 50 26.86 26.50 23.36
CA SER A 50 28.09 26.41 24.16
C SER A 50 28.42 24.95 24.50
N ILE A 51 29.68 24.62 24.76
CA ILE A 51 30.10 23.25 25.10
C ILE A 51 29.45 22.78 26.42
N ALA A 52 29.18 23.68 27.37
CA ALA A 52 28.52 23.33 28.63
C ALA A 52 27.04 22.95 28.48
N GLU A 53 26.35 23.41 27.43
CA GLU A 53 24.95 23.06 27.15
C GLU A 53 24.80 21.67 26.52
N LEU A 54 25.90 21.01 26.19
CA LEU A 54 25.88 19.77 25.45
C LEU A 54 25.54 18.57 26.34
N ASN A 55 24.66 17.72 25.85
CA ASN A 55 24.43 16.40 26.41
C ASN A 55 24.51 15.34 25.30
N GLY A 56 24.85 14.09 25.65
CA GLY A 56 24.95 13.00 24.68
C GLY A 56 23.61 12.55 24.04
N ARG A 57 22.50 13.23 24.35
CA ARG A 57 21.16 12.98 23.81
C ARG A 57 20.68 14.09 22.86
N LEU A 58 21.40 15.19 22.74
CA LEU A 58 21.04 16.26 21.81
C LEU A 58 21.15 15.75 20.38
N PRO A 59 20.32 16.28 19.46
CA PRO A 59 20.42 15.98 18.04
C PRO A 59 21.71 16.61 17.46
N TYR A 60 21.73 16.86 16.15
CA TYR A 60 22.86 17.57 15.54
C TYR A 60 22.91 19.01 16.06
N ILE A 61 24.09 19.44 16.49
CA ILE A 61 24.36 20.76 17.06
C ILE A 61 25.44 21.46 16.26
N GLN A 62 25.48 22.79 16.38
CA GLN A 62 26.57 23.61 15.92
C GLN A 62 27.20 24.32 17.11
N ILE A 63 28.51 24.25 17.24
CA ILE A 63 29.28 24.93 18.30
C ILE A 63 30.34 25.83 17.68
N LYS A 64 30.62 26.94 18.36
CA LYS A 64 31.76 27.82 18.05
C LYS A 64 32.88 27.49 19.02
N ALA A 65 33.99 26.93 18.54
CA ALA A 65 35.09 26.54 19.40
C ALA A 65 36.45 26.65 18.68
N LYS A 66 37.51 26.76 19.49
CA LYS A 66 38.89 26.68 19.01
C LYS A 66 39.37 25.23 19.05
N ILE A 67 40.19 24.83 18.09
CA ILE A 67 40.68 23.46 17.99
C ILE A 67 42.17 23.41 18.34
N ARG A 68 42.55 22.49 19.24
CA ARG A 68 43.94 22.19 19.61
C ARG A 68 44.18 20.69 19.74
N ASN A 69 45.43 20.30 20.00
CA ASN A 69 45.81 18.91 20.30
C ASN A 69 45.43 17.89 19.21
N LEU A 70 45.72 18.18 17.94
CA LEU A 70 45.56 17.21 16.86
C LEU A 70 46.55 16.06 17.04
N LYS A 71 46.04 14.85 17.29
CA LYS A 71 46.83 13.62 17.45
C LYS A 71 46.27 12.53 16.54
N THR A 72 47.15 11.72 15.97
CA THR A 72 46.79 10.48 15.27
C THR A 72 47.13 9.31 16.19
N ILE A 73 46.14 8.47 16.49
CA ILE A 73 46.24 7.38 17.48
C ILE A 73 45.86 6.05 16.81
N GLY A 74 46.68 5.01 17.01
CA GLY A 74 46.46 3.64 16.53
C GLY A 74 47.33 3.24 15.33
N GLU A 75 47.27 1.96 14.96
CA GLU A 75 47.98 1.37 13.80
C GLU A 75 47.01 0.55 12.91
N GLY A 76 47.29 0.50 11.60
CA GLY A 76 46.51 -0.31 10.64
C GLY A 76 45.03 0.11 10.51
N LYS A 77 44.10 -0.83 10.66
CA LYS A 77 42.64 -0.61 10.54
C LYS A 77 42.03 0.17 11.72
N ALA A 78 42.77 0.38 12.81
CA ALA A 78 42.32 1.10 14.00
C ALA A 78 42.82 2.55 14.08
N LEU A 79 43.39 3.08 12.99
CA LEU A 79 43.93 4.43 12.90
C LEU A 79 42.81 5.48 12.99
N ARG A 80 42.89 6.37 13.97
CA ARG A 80 41.94 7.48 14.16
C ARG A 80 42.66 8.79 14.46
N MET A 81 42.10 9.90 14.02
CA MET A 81 42.54 11.25 14.42
C MET A 81 41.63 11.76 15.53
N THR A 82 42.23 12.34 16.56
CA THR A 82 41.52 13.02 17.65
C THR A 82 41.98 14.46 17.75
N ALA A 83 41.05 15.39 17.95
CA ALA A 83 41.36 16.79 18.27
C ALA A 83 40.53 17.24 19.47
N THR A 84 41.01 18.23 20.23
CA THR A 84 40.25 18.82 21.33
C THR A 84 39.71 20.17 20.90
N ALA A 85 38.38 20.27 20.80
CA ALA A 85 37.69 21.54 20.69
C ALA A 85 37.50 22.14 22.09
N TYR A 86 37.67 23.45 22.24
CA TYR A 86 37.45 24.15 23.50
C TYR A 86 36.83 25.53 23.26
N ASP A 87 35.97 25.93 24.19
CA ASP A 87 35.39 27.27 24.29
C ASP A 87 35.58 27.80 25.72
N GLU A 88 34.95 28.92 26.07
CA GLU A 88 35.03 29.50 27.43
C GLU A 88 34.34 28.64 28.50
N THR A 89 33.53 27.65 28.10
CA THR A 89 32.65 26.88 28.96
C THR A 89 33.10 25.43 29.17
N GLY A 90 33.90 24.86 28.27
CA GLY A 90 34.36 23.49 28.40
C GLY A 90 35.25 22.97 27.26
N THR A 91 35.45 21.65 27.25
CA THR A 91 36.22 20.94 26.21
C THR A 91 35.45 19.77 25.64
N LEU A 92 35.61 19.53 24.35
CA LEU A 92 34.95 18.47 23.58
C LEU A 92 35.96 17.72 22.71
N GLU A 93 35.85 16.39 22.64
CA GLU A 93 36.72 15.57 21.81
C GLU A 93 36.14 15.38 20.40
N LEU A 94 36.92 15.63 19.37
CA LEU A 94 36.54 15.39 17.97
C LEU A 94 37.28 14.16 17.45
N VAL A 95 36.57 13.21 16.85
CA VAL A 95 37.14 11.91 16.43
C VAL A 95 36.85 11.63 14.96
N TRP A 96 37.87 11.26 14.18
CA TRP A 96 37.73 10.83 12.78
C TRP A 96 38.37 9.45 12.56
N PHE A 97 37.60 8.49 12.05
CA PHE A 97 38.07 7.15 11.71
C PHE A 97 38.49 6.99 10.23
N LYS A 98 38.11 7.95 9.38
CA LYS A 98 38.31 7.94 7.90
C LYS A 98 38.48 9.38 7.39
N GLY A 99 39.25 9.56 6.31
CA GLY A 99 39.36 10.85 5.59
C GLY A 99 40.16 11.96 6.27
N PHE A 100 40.80 11.69 7.42
CA PHE A 100 41.46 12.72 8.24
C PHE A 100 42.73 13.34 7.62
N LYS A 101 43.40 12.64 6.67
CA LYS A 101 44.61 13.16 5.99
C LYS A 101 44.40 14.49 5.26
N PHE A 102 43.19 14.74 4.76
CA PHE A 102 42.85 16.01 4.09
C PHE A 102 42.50 17.12 5.09
N LEU A 103 41.94 16.76 6.26
CA LEU A 103 41.59 17.70 7.33
C LEU A 103 42.82 18.26 8.05
N THR A 104 43.90 17.49 8.17
CA THR A 104 45.13 17.95 8.86
C THR A 104 45.73 19.21 8.22
N ASN A 105 45.56 19.38 6.91
CA ASN A 105 46.04 20.58 6.19
C ASN A 105 45.07 21.77 6.24
N GLN A 106 43.83 21.58 6.71
CA GLN A 106 42.78 22.61 6.77
C GLN A 106 42.57 23.17 8.17
N ILE A 107 43.00 22.45 9.20
CA ILE A 107 42.82 22.84 10.60
C ILE A 107 44.10 23.49 11.11
N GLU A 108 44.02 24.78 11.38
CA GLU A 108 45.07 25.55 12.03
C GLU A 108 44.78 25.61 13.54
N PRO A 109 45.79 25.35 14.40
CA PRO A 109 45.63 25.44 15.84
C PRO A 109 45.15 26.82 16.30
N ASP A 110 44.28 26.83 17.32
CA ASP A 110 43.79 28.04 18.01
C ASP A 110 42.98 29.06 17.17
N LYS A 111 42.66 28.73 15.91
CA LYS A 111 41.64 29.45 15.13
C LYS A 111 40.23 29.04 15.54
N GLU A 112 39.29 29.96 15.34
CA GLU A 112 37.87 29.73 15.60
C GLU A 112 37.21 28.97 14.44
N TYR A 113 36.51 27.89 14.78
CA TYR A 113 35.77 27.07 13.84
C TYR A 113 34.31 26.90 14.28
N LEU A 114 33.43 26.77 13.30
CA LEU A 114 32.10 26.21 13.51
C LEU A 114 32.19 24.70 13.32
N ILE A 115 31.90 23.97 14.39
CA ILE A 115 31.93 22.52 14.41
C ILE A 115 30.49 22.04 14.45
N PHE A 116 30.12 21.21 13.48
CA PHE A 116 28.78 20.66 13.36
C PHE A 116 28.83 19.13 13.45
N GLY A 117 27.98 18.56 14.30
CA GLY A 117 27.84 17.12 14.42
C GLY A 117 26.92 16.69 15.54
N GLN A 118 26.80 15.39 15.75
CA GLN A 118 26.00 14.83 16.83
C GLN A 118 26.90 14.56 18.05
N PRO A 119 26.59 15.11 19.24
CA PRO A 119 27.34 14.82 20.44
C PRO A 119 27.01 13.40 20.91
N SER A 120 28.04 12.62 21.21
CA SER A 120 27.93 11.31 21.84
C SER A 120 28.76 11.28 23.11
N GLU A 121 28.29 10.52 24.09
CA GLU A 121 29.01 10.35 25.35
C GLU A 121 29.71 8.99 25.35
N PHE A 122 31.03 8.99 25.54
CA PHE A 122 31.83 7.78 25.66
C PHE A 122 32.84 7.96 26.80
N ASN A 123 32.86 7.05 27.77
CA ASN A 123 33.71 7.14 28.97
C ASN A 123 33.59 8.48 29.72
N HIS A 124 32.37 8.97 29.92
CA HIS A 124 32.08 10.26 30.59
C HIS A 124 32.70 11.50 29.92
N LYS A 125 33.15 11.37 28.66
CA LYS A 125 33.60 12.49 27.83
C LYS A 125 32.65 12.65 26.66
N LEU A 126 32.28 13.90 26.41
CA LEU A 126 31.54 14.26 25.21
C LEU A 126 32.51 14.22 24.03
N ASN A 127 32.07 13.57 22.96
CA ASN A 127 32.77 13.56 21.70
C ASN A 127 31.82 13.77 20.52
N ILE A 128 32.38 14.22 19.40
CA ILE A 128 31.69 14.22 18.11
C ILE A 128 32.50 13.36 17.15
N VAL A 129 31.83 12.33 16.60
CA VAL A 129 32.40 11.45 15.60
C VAL A 129 32.14 12.03 14.22
N HIS A 130 33.19 12.18 13.42
CA HIS A 130 33.16 12.76 12.07
C HIS A 130 32.46 14.14 11.98
N PRO A 131 32.88 15.13 12.78
CA PRO A 131 32.32 16.48 12.69
C PRO A 131 32.65 17.14 11.35
N GLU A 132 31.71 17.96 10.87
CA GLU A 132 31.99 18.94 9.83
C GLU A 132 32.61 20.18 10.48
N ILE A 133 33.73 20.65 9.92
CA ILE A 133 34.45 21.83 10.41
C ILE A 133 34.46 22.86 9.29
N ASP A 134 33.92 24.04 9.57
CA ASP A 134 33.99 25.20 8.69
C ASP A 134 34.69 26.35 9.44
N SER A 135 35.62 27.05 8.78
CA SER A 135 36.29 28.23 9.37
C SER A 135 35.29 29.34 9.64
N PHE A 136 35.32 29.96 10.82
CA PHE A 136 34.35 30.98 11.22
C PHE A 136 34.25 32.16 10.24
N GLU A 137 35.38 32.61 9.65
CA GLU A 137 35.41 33.70 8.68
C GLU A 137 34.67 33.38 7.37
N LYS A 138 34.80 32.16 6.84
CA LYS A 138 34.06 31.73 5.63
C LYS A 138 32.60 31.37 5.92
N ALA A 139 32.35 30.84 7.11
CA ALA A 139 31.04 30.35 7.50
C ALA A 139 30.11 31.46 8.00
N SER A 140 30.65 32.53 8.61
CA SER A 140 29.86 33.69 9.08
C SER A 140 29.15 34.42 7.94
N GLN A 141 29.69 34.40 6.73
CA GLN A 141 29.03 34.91 5.52
C GLN A 141 27.94 33.96 4.97
N LEU A 142 27.93 32.70 5.40
CA LEU A 142 27.06 31.60 4.95
C LEU A 142 26.11 31.10 6.07
N LEU A 143 26.05 31.79 7.23
CA LEU A 143 25.15 31.49 8.34
C LEU A 143 23.69 31.79 7.96
N VAL A 144 23.16 31.08 6.98
CA VAL A 144 21.79 31.24 6.49
C VAL A 144 21.01 29.97 6.79
N GLY A 145 20.45 29.93 8.00
CA GLY A 145 19.24 29.18 8.32
C GLY A 145 19.31 27.66 8.23
N PHE A 146 18.16 27.07 7.86
CA PHE A 146 17.94 25.63 7.81
C PHE A 146 18.65 25.02 6.61
N GLN A 147 19.50 24.02 6.87
CA GLN A 147 20.13 23.26 5.80
C GLN A 147 19.31 22.03 5.45
N ALA A 148 18.85 21.99 4.20
CA ALA A 148 18.21 20.83 3.59
C ALA A 148 19.18 19.65 3.41
N VAL A 149 18.73 18.46 3.80
CA VAL A 149 19.44 17.19 3.59
C VAL A 149 18.71 16.35 2.55
N TYR A 150 19.43 15.99 1.49
CA TYR A 150 18.89 15.30 0.32
C TYR A 150 19.25 13.80 0.33
N PRO A 151 18.36 12.92 -0.18
CA PRO A 151 18.68 11.52 -0.40
C PRO A 151 19.87 11.39 -1.36
N THR A 152 20.87 10.56 -1.03
CA THR A 152 22.03 10.31 -1.91
C THR A 152 22.44 8.84 -1.85
N THR A 153 22.70 8.24 -3.02
CA THR A 153 23.22 6.87 -3.12
C THR A 153 24.76 6.84 -3.05
N GLU A 154 25.35 5.66 -2.86
CA GLU A 154 26.82 5.52 -2.85
C GLU A 154 27.45 5.92 -4.18
N LYS A 155 26.80 5.60 -5.31
CA LYS A 155 27.25 6.01 -6.65
C LYS A 155 27.24 7.53 -6.81
N MET A 156 26.18 8.20 -6.33
CA MET A 156 26.13 9.67 -6.31
C MET A 156 27.29 10.25 -5.51
N LYS A 157 27.59 9.71 -4.31
CA LYS A 157 28.70 10.16 -3.49
C LYS A 157 30.06 10.00 -4.19
N LYS A 158 30.27 8.88 -4.91
CA LYS A 158 31.48 8.67 -5.75
C LYS A 158 31.60 9.68 -6.89
N ALA A 159 30.47 10.15 -7.43
CA ALA A 159 30.41 11.19 -8.45
C ALA A 159 30.44 12.64 -7.88
N PHE A 160 30.80 12.81 -6.60
CA PHE A 160 30.80 14.09 -5.88
C PHE A 160 29.41 14.76 -5.77
N LEU A 161 28.33 14.00 -5.92
CA LEU A 161 26.95 14.44 -5.69
C LEU A 161 26.55 14.14 -4.24
N ASN A 162 27.07 14.93 -3.30
CA ASN A 162 26.63 14.91 -1.91
C ASN A 162 25.46 15.90 -1.68
N SER A 163 24.86 15.87 -0.50
CA SER A 163 23.73 16.76 -0.14
C SER A 163 24.05 18.25 -0.35
N LYS A 164 25.30 18.68 -0.07
CA LYS A 164 25.74 20.08 -0.31
C LYS A 164 25.81 20.41 -1.81
N ALA A 165 26.26 19.46 -2.63
CA ALA A 165 26.29 19.61 -4.09
C ALA A 165 24.88 19.71 -4.68
N ILE A 166 23.95 18.89 -4.20
CA ILE A 166 22.53 18.96 -4.58
C ILE A 166 21.94 20.32 -4.20
N SER A 167 22.16 20.80 -2.98
CA SER A 167 21.72 22.13 -2.55
C SER A 167 22.27 23.25 -3.44
N LYS A 168 23.55 23.20 -3.84
CA LYS A 168 24.14 24.16 -4.79
C LYS A 168 23.50 24.11 -6.18
N ILE A 169 23.15 22.91 -6.65
CA ILE A 169 22.42 22.73 -7.91
C ILE A 169 21.05 23.42 -7.81
N GLN A 170 20.31 23.23 -6.72
CA GLN A 170 19.02 23.90 -6.49
C GLN A 170 19.16 25.43 -6.53
N ASP A 171 20.13 25.98 -5.79
CA ASP A 171 20.39 27.43 -5.76
C ASP A 171 20.74 27.98 -7.16
N SER A 172 21.55 27.25 -7.92
CA SER A 172 21.88 27.63 -9.31
C SER A 172 20.64 27.64 -10.21
N ILE A 173 19.72 26.69 -10.03
CA ILE A 173 18.44 26.66 -10.76
C ILE A 173 17.61 27.91 -10.43
N PHE A 174 17.42 28.24 -9.15
CA PHE A 174 16.65 29.43 -8.76
C PHE A 174 17.26 30.74 -9.29
N LYS A 175 18.59 30.87 -9.24
CA LYS A 175 19.32 32.03 -9.80
C LYS A 175 19.15 32.15 -11.32
N THR A 176 19.08 31.03 -12.02
CA THR A 176 18.90 30.99 -13.48
C THR A 176 17.46 31.33 -13.87
N ILE A 177 16.47 30.83 -13.14
CA ILE A 177 15.04 31.02 -13.44
C ILE A 177 14.56 32.44 -13.09
N LYS A 178 15.19 33.13 -12.12
CA LYS A 178 14.82 34.49 -11.66
C LYS A 178 13.31 34.65 -11.39
N GLY A 179 12.70 33.67 -10.69
CA GLY A 179 11.28 33.74 -10.31
C GLY A 179 10.26 33.44 -11.43
N LYS A 180 10.69 33.05 -12.63
CA LYS A 180 9.79 32.70 -13.76
C LYS A 180 9.15 31.31 -13.65
N ILE A 181 8.76 30.88 -12.44
CA ILE A 181 8.00 29.65 -12.24
C ILE A 181 6.53 29.99 -12.43
N SER A 182 5.91 29.43 -13.47
CA SER A 182 4.48 29.61 -13.72
C SER A 182 3.66 28.92 -12.63
N GLU A 183 2.64 29.62 -12.14
CA GLU A 183 1.70 29.07 -11.18
C GLU A 183 0.84 27.97 -11.82
N THR A 184 0.44 26.99 -11.00
CA THR A 184 -0.38 25.86 -11.43
C THR A 184 -1.84 26.06 -11.04
N LEU A 185 -2.09 26.66 -9.87
CA LEU A 185 -3.43 26.95 -9.35
C LEU A 185 -3.92 28.35 -9.78
N PRO A 186 -5.21 28.54 -10.10
CA PRO A 186 -5.76 29.87 -10.34
C PRO A 186 -5.59 30.82 -9.14
N ALA A 187 -5.46 32.13 -9.42
CA ALA A 187 -5.27 33.14 -8.37
C ALA A 187 -6.43 33.19 -7.36
N TRP A 188 -7.68 33.04 -7.83
CA TRP A 188 -8.86 32.99 -6.95
C TRP A 188 -8.78 31.82 -5.96
N PHE A 189 -8.30 30.67 -6.42
CA PHE A 189 -8.19 29.45 -5.63
C PHE A 189 -7.12 29.60 -4.54
N ILE A 190 -5.98 30.20 -4.89
CA ILE A 190 -4.89 30.49 -3.96
C ILE A 190 -5.37 31.42 -2.84
N GLN A 191 -6.10 32.49 -3.19
CA GLN A 191 -6.60 33.46 -2.22
C GLN A 191 -7.66 32.85 -1.30
N GLN A 192 -8.62 32.10 -1.85
CA GLN A 192 -9.69 31.47 -1.09
C GLN A 192 -9.15 30.47 -0.06
N HIS A 193 -8.16 29.66 -0.45
CA HIS A 193 -7.58 28.62 0.41
C HIS A 193 -6.32 29.08 1.18
N LYS A 194 -5.96 30.37 1.09
CA LYS A 194 -4.78 30.98 1.74
C LYS A 194 -3.49 30.20 1.48
N LEU A 195 -3.32 29.77 0.24
CA LEU A 195 -2.20 28.96 -0.21
C LEU A 195 -0.98 29.84 -0.52
N MET A 196 0.22 29.30 -0.29
CA MET A 196 1.47 29.94 -0.72
C MET A 196 1.62 29.84 -2.25
N TYR A 197 2.24 30.84 -2.89
CA TYR A 197 2.52 30.75 -4.33
C TYR A 197 3.55 29.65 -4.62
N LEU A 198 3.46 29.00 -5.79
CA LEU A 198 4.30 27.85 -6.13
C LEU A 198 5.79 28.17 -6.09
N HIS A 199 6.17 29.36 -6.58
CA HIS A 199 7.56 29.81 -6.54
C HIS A 199 8.12 29.88 -5.11
N GLU A 200 7.36 30.47 -4.19
CA GLU A 200 7.73 30.61 -2.79
C GLU A 200 7.77 29.26 -2.08
N ALA A 201 6.84 28.36 -2.40
CA ALA A 201 6.77 27.02 -1.83
C ALA A 201 7.98 26.16 -2.26
N LEU A 202 8.33 26.18 -3.55
CA LEU A 202 9.53 25.50 -4.05
C LEU A 202 10.82 26.12 -3.51
N TYR A 203 10.87 27.43 -3.29
CA TYR A 203 12.03 28.04 -2.67
C TYR A 203 12.18 27.60 -1.20
N ASN A 204 11.11 27.73 -0.41
CA ASN A 204 11.14 27.45 1.03
C ASN A 204 11.27 25.96 1.38
N ILE A 205 10.91 25.04 0.47
CA ILE A 205 11.20 23.61 0.68
C ILE A 205 12.70 23.31 0.54
N HIS A 206 13.47 24.07 -0.23
CA HIS A 206 14.92 23.86 -0.38
C HIS A 206 15.74 24.76 0.54
N PHE A 207 15.29 25.99 0.75
CA PHE A 207 15.94 27.05 1.51
C PHE A 207 14.91 27.69 2.44
N PRO A 208 14.57 27.01 3.56
CA PRO A 208 13.54 27.50 4.45
C PRO A 208 14.06 28.70 5.24
N GLU A 209 13.34 29.82 5.18
CA GLU A 209 13.65 31.01 5.97
C GLU A 209 13.37 30.78 7.46
N ASN A 210 12.26 30.10 7.76
CA ASN A 210 11.84 29.75 9.12
C ASN A 210 10.96 28.49 9.13
N PRO A 211 10.72 27.85 10.30
CA PRO A 211 9.91 26.63 10.41
C PRO A 211 8.47 26.80 9.91
N ASP A 212 7.89 28.00 10.05
CA ASP A 212 6.50 28.23 9.66
C ASP A 212 6.35 28.38 8.14
N MET A 213 7.31 29.02 7.47
CA MET A 213 7.38 29.04 6.00
C MET A 213 7.61 27.65 5.44
N LEU A 214 8.47 26.84 6.08
CA LEU A 214 8.65 25.43 5.70
C LEU A 214 7.34 24.64 5.80
N ARG A 215 6.59 24.81 6.90
CA ARG A 215 5.28 24.16 7.09
C ARG A 215 4.28 24.58 6.02
N LYS A 216 4.20 25.88 5.69
CA LYS A 216 3.33 26.40 4.63
C LYS A 216 3.72 25.88 3.25
N ALA A 217 5.01 25.83 2.94
CA ALA A 217 5.53 25.30 1.69
C ALA A 217 5.22 23.80 1.54
N LEU A 218 5.49 23.01 2.58
CA LEU A 218 5.13 21.59 2.61
C LEU A 218 3.63 21.38 2.45
N PHE A 219 2.80 22.14 3.17
CA PHE A 219 1.35 22.05 3.05
C PHE A 219 0.88 22.37 1.62
N ARG A 220 1.38 23.46 1.02
CA ARG A 220 1.04 23.88 -0.34
C ARG A 220 1.35 22.81 -1.39
N LEU A 221 2.55 22.21 -1.32
CA LEU A 221 2.98 21.19 -2.29
C LEU A 221 2.23 19.88 -2.10
N LYS A 222 2.01 19.46 -0.84
CA LYS A 222 1.21 18.27 -0.53
C LYS A 222 -0.23 18.44 -0.98
N PHE A 223 -0.84 19.58 -0.67
CA PHE A 223 -2.21 19.88 -1.06
C PHE A 223 -2.36 19.83 -2.57
N GLU A 224 -1.44 20.44 -3.32
CA GLU A 224 -1.46 20.45 -4.78
C GLU A 224 -1.40 19.06 -5.40
N GLU A 225 -0.44 18.23 -4.97
CA GLU A 225 -0.28 16.87 -5.47
C GLU A 225 -1.57 16.07 -5.26
N LEU A 226 -2.11 16.10 -4.03
CA LEU A 226 -3.32 15.37 -3.68
C LEU A 226 -4.55 15.95 -4.41
N PHE A 227 -4.64 17.27 -4.55
CA PHE A 227 -5.73 17.95 -5.23
C PHE A 227 -5.80 17.58 -6.71
N TYR A 228 -4.70 17.64 -7.46
CA TYR A 228 -4.73 17.27 -8.88
C TYR A 228 -4.98 15.79 -9.11
N ILE A 229 -4.49 14.92 -8.23
CA ILE A 229 -4.82 13.49 -8.27
C ILE A 229 -6.32 13.30 -8.08
N GLN A 230 -6.91 13.90 -7.04
CA GLN A 230 -8.34 13.81 -6.76
C GLN A 230 -9.20 14.44 -7.86
N LEU A 231 -8.81 15.60 -8.38
CA LEU A 231 -9.53 16.28 -9.45
C LEU A 231 -9.57 15.43 -10.72
N ASN A 232 -8.44 14.85 -11.14
CA ASN A 232 -8.38 13.97 -12.30
C ASN A 232 -9.20 12.68 -12.09
N ILE A 233 -9.14 12.07 -10.91
CA ILE A 233 -9.94 10.87 -10.58
C ILE A 233 -11.44 11.17 -10.65
N LEU A 234 -11.86 12.27 -10.03
CA LEU A 234 -13.27 12.66 -9.99
C LEU A 234 -13.76 13.08 -11.38
N GLU A 235 -12.95 13.78 -12.17
CA GLU A 235 -13.28 14.14 -13.57
C GLU A 235 -13.57 12.87 -14.39
N LEU A 236 -12.74 11.83 -14.26
CA LEU A 236 -12.97 10.54 -14.92
C LEU A 236 -14.26 9.89 -14.46
N LYS A 237 -14.54 9.93 -13.15
CA LYS A 237 -15.77 9.38 -12.56
C LYS A 237 -17.02 10.11 -13.07
N TYR A 238 -16.98 11.43 -13.16
CA TYR A 238 -18.07 12.25 -13.72
C TYR A 238 -18.30 11.92 -15.20
N LYS A 239 -17.25 11.91 -16.00
CA LYS A 239 -17.32 11.53 -17.43
C LYS A 239 -17.89 10.12 -17.59
N ARG A 240 -17.46 9.16 -16.78
CA ARG A 240 -18.00 7.80 -16.85
C ARG A 240 -19.50 7.76 -16.57
N LYS A 241 -19.94 8.45 -15.51
CA LYS A 241 -21.37 8.55 -15.13
C LYS A 241 -22.22 9.26 -16.17
N THR A 242 -21.65 10.08 -17.05
CA THR A 242 -22.38 10.74 -18.15
C THR A 242 -22.34 9.92 -19.44
N TYR A 243 -21.20 9.31 -19.79
CA TYR A 243 -21.02 8.59 -21.06
C TYR A 243 -21.57 7.17 -21.05
N PHE A 244 -21.48 6.43 -19.93
CA PHE A 244 -21.89 5.02 -19.89
C PHE A 244 -23.26 4.84 -19.25
N LYS A 245 -24.25 4.56 -20.12
CA LYS A 245 -25.55 4.07 -19.70
C LYS A 245 -25.39 2.65 -19.14
N GLY A 246 -26.06 2.37 -18.04
CA GLY A 246 -26.17 1.03 -17.47
C GLY A 246 -27.54 0.43 -17.75
N HIS A 247 -27.68 -0.87 -17.50
CA HIS A 247 -29.00 -1.47 -17.34
C HIS A 247 -29.73 -0.79 -16.18
N GLU A 248 -31.05 -0.69 -16.25
CA GLU A 248 -31.83 -0.02 -15.19
C GLU A 248 -32.58 -1.08 -14.39
N PHE A 249 -32.13 -1.35 -13.17
CA PHE A 249 -32.78 -2.32 -12.28
C PHE A 249 -33.95 -1.66 -11.55
N LYS A 250 -35.12 -1.59 -12.20
CA LYS A 250 -36.33 -0.94 -11.68
C LYS A 250 -37.05 -1.78 -10.64
N THR A 251 -37.07 -3.08 -10.84
CA THR A 251 -37.90 -4.01 -10.06
C THR A 251 -37.06 -4.77 -9.04
N ILE A 252 -37.60 -4.89 -7.82
CA ILE A 252 -37.22 -5.97 -6.91
C ILE A 252 -38.38 -6.95 -6.96
N GLY A 253 -38.12 -8.11 -7.52
CA GLY A 253 -39.12 -9.08 -7.92
C GLY A 253 -39.17 -10.30 -7.02
N GLU A 254 -39.66 -11.39 -7.58
CA GLU A 254 -39.90 -12.63 -6.86
C GLU A 254 -38.60 -13.28 -6.40
N TYR A 255 -37.53 -13.25 -7.19
CA TYR A 255 -36.28 -13.91 -6.85
C TYR A 255 -35.67 -13.31 -5.58
N PHE A 256 -35.49 -11.99 -5.55
CA PHE A 256 -34.92 -11.30 -4.39
C PHE A 256 -35.77 -11.47 -3.13
N ASN A 257 -37.08 -11.22 -3.24
CA ASN A 257 -37.98 -11.28 -2.08
C ASN A 257 -38.13 -12.71 -1.54
N THR A 258 -38.22 -13.71 -2.42
CA THR A 258 -38.31 -15.12 -2.02
C THR A 258 -37.06 -15.57 -1.29
N PHE A 259 -35.87 -15.22 -1.80
CA PHE A 259 -34.62 -15.53 -1.11
C PHE A 259 -34.55 -14.88 0.27
N TYR A 260 -34.85 -13.57 0.35
CA TYR A 260 -34.80 -12.80 1.59
C TYR A 260 -35.75 -13.33 2.67
N HIS A 261 -36.96 -13.73 2.30
CA HIS A 261 -37.98 -14.16 3.26
C HIS A 261 -37.96 -15.66 3.58
N ARG A 262 -37.51 -16.53 2.66
CA ARG A 262 -37.64 -17.99 2.81
C ARG A 262 -36.33 -18.76 2.91
N TYR A 263 -35.28 -18.29 2.25
CA TYR A 263 -34.01 -19.03 2.15
C TYR A 263 -32.91 -18.44 3.02
N LEU A 264 -33.01 -17.16 3.39
CA LEU A 264 -32.04 -16.50 4.23
C LEU A 264 -32.14 -17.02 5.68
N PRO A 265 -31.11 -17.70 6.22
CA PRO A 265 -31.21 -18.37 7.51
C PRO A 265 -30.91 -17.45 8.72
N PHE A 266 -30.49 -16.22 8.48
CA PHE A 266 -30.12 -15.25 9.51
C PHE A 266 -30.49 -13.82 9.09
N GLU A 267 -30.62 -12.92 10.05
CA GLU A 267 -30.92 -11.52 9.73
C GLU A 267 -29.68 -10.81 9.16
N LEU A 268 -29.89 -10.00 8.12
CA LEU A 268 -28.83 -9.15 7.58
C LEU A 268 -28.42 -8.09 8.61
N THR A 269 -27.12 -7.81 8.69
CA THR A 269 -26.62 -6.69 9.50
C THR A 269 -27.02 -5.34 8.90
N ASP A 270 -26.96 -4.27 9.68
CA ASP A 270 -27.31 -2.93 9.20
C ASP A 270 -26.32 -2.44 8.13
N ALA A 271 -25.05 -2.79 8.27
CA ALA A 271 -24.04 -2.57 7.23
C ALA A 271 -24.38 -3.28 5.92
N GLN A 272 -24.81 -4.55 5.96
CA GLN A 272 -25.22 -5.30 4.76
C GLN A 272 -26.47 -4.68 4.12
N LYS A 273 -27.48 -4.32 4.92
CA LYS A 273 -28.71 -3.64 4.45
C LYS A 273 -28.37 -2.30 3.79
N ARG A 274 -27.48 -1.50 4.40
CA ARG A 274 -27.00 -0.22 3.86
C ARG A 274 -26.32 -0.40 2.49
N VAL A 275 -25.39 -1.35 2.39
CA VAL A 275 -24.67 -1.63 1.13
C VAL A 275 -25.61 -2.10 0.02
N ILE A 276 -26.56 -2.99 0.31
CA ILE A 276 -27.54 -3.43 -0.69
C ILE A 276 -28.39 -2.25 -1.17
N LYS A 277 -28.76 -1.32 -0.28
CA LYS A 277 -29.49 -0.10 -0.64
C LYS A 277 -28.66 0.84 -1.52
N GLU A 278 -27.38 1.02 -1.22
CA GLU A 278 -26.44 1.80 -2.06
C GLU A 278 -26.34 1.20 -3.48
N ILE A 279 -26.17 -0.13 -3.57
CA ILE A 279 -26.09 -0.84 -4.86
C ILE A 279 -27.39 -0.70 -5.64
N ARG A 280 -28.54 -0.88 -4.98
CA ARG A 280 -29.86 -0.72 -5.62
C ARG A 280 -30.04 0.69 -6.20
N GLN A 281 -29.63 1.73 -5.46
CA GLN A 281 -29.72 3.11 -5.92
C GLN A 281 -28.88 3.36 -7.18
N ASP A 282 -27.66 2.80 -7.22
CA ASP A 282 -26.79 2.93 -8.39
C ASP A 282 -27.35 2.17 -9.61
N CYS A 283 -27.74 0.91 -9.43
CA CYS A 283 -28.30 0.09 -10.52
C CYS A 283 -29.66 0.64 -11.02
N GLY A 284 -30.40 1.34 -10.17
CA GLY A 284 -31.66 2.02 -10.54
C GLY A 284 -31.47 3.39 -11.20
N SER A 285 -30.24 3.92 -11.27
CA SER A 285 -30.00 5.29 -11.77
C SER A 285 -29.95 5.41 -13.30
N GLY A 286 -29.96 4.29 -14.03
CA GLY A 286 -29.74 4.23 -15.48
C GLY A 286 -28.27 4.45 -15.90
N LYS A 287 -27.36 4.64 -14.93
CA LYS A 287 -25.91 4.75 -15.16
C LYS A 287 -25.23 3.44 -14.81
N GLN A 288 -24.10 3.13 -15.44
CA GLN A 288 -23.36 1.94 -15.09
C GLN A 288 -22.79 2.05 -13.67
N MET A 289 -23.22 1.18 -12.75
CA MET A 289 -22.56 1.00 -11.46
C MET A 289 -21.15 0.45 -11.67
N ASN A 290 -20.17 1.05 -11.00
CA ASN A 290 -18.83 0.47 -10.82
C ASN A 290 -18.40 0.66 -9.36
N ARG A 291 -18.51 -0.41 -8.58
CA ARG A 291 -18.46 -0.31 -7.12
C ARG A 291 -17.51 -1.34 -6.51
N LEU A 292 -16.69 -0.89 -5.56
CA LEU A 292 -15.84 -1.71 -4.73
C LEU A 292 -16.54 -2.01 -3.40
N LEU A 293 -16.94 -3.25 -3.23
CA LEU A 293 -17.43 -3.80 -1.97
C LEU A 293 -16.27 -4.30 -1.12
N GLN A 294 -16.02 -3.60 -0.02
CA GLN A 294 -15.04 -3.96 0.99
C GLN A 294 -15.72 -4.43 2.25
N GLY A 295 -15.05 -5.32 2.96
CA GLY A 295 -15.43 -5.74 4.29
C GLY A 295 -14.46 -6.79 4.77
N ASP A 296 -14.42 -7.01 6.07
CA ASP A 296 -13.50 -8.00 6.64
C ASP A 296 -13.80 -9.42 6.14
N VAL A 297 -12.82 -10.32 6.25
CA VAL A 297 -12.98 -11.74 5.89
C VAL A 297 -14.15 -12.31 6.70
N GLY A 298 -15.20 -12.79 6.04
CA GLY A 298 -16.40 -13.31 6.72
C GLY A 298 -17.48 -12.27 7.06
N SER A 299 -17.37 -11.02 6.61
CA SER A 299 -18.42 -9.99 6.77
C SER A 299 -19.70 -10.22 5.96
N GLY A 300 -19.77 -11.31 5.17
CA GLY A 300 -20.93 -11.63 4.33
C GLY A 300 -20.91 -10.99 2.92
N LYS A 301 -19.73 -10.64 2.38
CA LYS A 301 -19.62 -10.11 1.00
C LYS A 301 -20.30 -10.99 -0.06
N THR A 302 -20.10 -12.31 0.00
CA THR A 302 -20.74 -13.27 -0.92
C THR A 302 -22.26 -13.21 -0.85
N LEU A 303 -22.83 -12.99 0.34
CA LEU A 303 -24.28 -12.86 0.50
C LEU A 303 -24.81 -11.59 -0.18
N VAL A 304 -24.13 -10.46 0.03
CA VAL A 304 -24.46 -9.21 -0.67
C VAL A 304 -24.36 -9.41 -2.20
N ALA A 305 -23.33 -10.12 -2.68
CA ALA A 305 -23.19 -10.46 -4.09
C ALA A 305 -24.37 -11.29 -4.62
N VAL A 306 -24.82 -12.32 -3.90
CA VAL A 306 -26.01 -13.12 -4.27
C VAL A 306 -27.25 -12.24 -4.35
N MET A 307 -27.49 -11.39 -3.34
CA MET A 307 -28.62 -10.44 -3.35
C MET A 307 -28.59 -9.51 -4.57
N CYS A 308 -27.40 -9.08 -4.99
CA CYS A 308 -27.24 -8.28 -6.22
C CYS A 308 -27.49 -9.09 -7.48
N MET A 309 -27.08 -10.37 -7.53
CA MET A 309 -27.38 -11.26 -8.65
C MET A 309 -28.89 -11.43 -8.82
N LEU A 310 -29.61 -11.71 -7.72
CA LEU A 310 -31.07 -11.89 -7.74
C LEU A 310 -31.80 -10.62 -8.20
N MET A 311 -31.32 -9.45 -7.79
CA MET A 311 -31.85 -8.17 -8.28
C MET A 311 -31.69 -8.01 -9.80
N ALA A 312 -30.58 -8.48 -10.39
CA ALA A 312 -30.42 -8.49 -11.84
C ALA A 312 -31.36 -9.50 -12.53
N LEU A 313 -31.55 -10.69 -11.94
CA LEU A 313 -32.48 -11.70 -12.47
C LEU A 313 -33.92 -11.18 -12.51
N ASP A 314 -34.35 -10.45 -11.46
CA ASP A 314 -35.67 -9.79 -11.39
C ASP A 314 -35.89 -8.72 -12.49
N ASN A 315 -34.83 -8.32 -13.19
CA ASN A 315 -34.85 -7.38 -14.31
C ASN A 315 -34.47 -8.06 -15.64
N CYS A 316 -34.66 -9.38 -15.75
CA CYS A 316 -34.42 -10.17 -16.95
C CYS A 316 -32.96 -10.09 -17.46
N CYS A 317 -32.01 -9.96 -16.55
CA CYS A 317 -30.58 -9.97 -16.84
C CYS A 317 -29.90 -11.22 -16.30
N GLN A 318 -28.97 -11.78 -17.06
CA GLN A 318 -28.01 -12.79 -16.61
C GLN A 318 -26.88 -12.13 -15.83
N THR A 319 -26.20 -12.93 -14.99
CA THR A 319 -25.08 -12.46 -14.17
C THR A 319 -23.89 -13.38 -14.24
N CYS A 320 -22.70 -12.85 -13.93
CA CYS A 320 -21.52 -13.68 -13.75
C CYS A 320 -20.67 -13.30 -12.53
N LEU A 321 -19.96 -14.30 -11.99
CA LEU A 321 -18.95 -14.12 -10.95
C LEU A 321 -17.61 -14.67 -11.44
N MET A 322 -16.61 -13.80 -11.49
CA MET A 322 -15.24 -14.15 -11.84
C MET A 322 -14.39 -14.29 -10.58
N ALA A 323 -13.75 -15.45 -10.42
CA ALA A 323 -12.83 -15.76 -9.33
C ALA A 323 -11.42 -16.10 -9.87
N PRO A 324 -10.33 -15.80 -9.13
CA PRO A 324 -8.96 -15.86 -9.67
C PRO A 324 -8.43 -17.28 -9.85
N THR A 325 -8.99 -18.26 -9.15
CA THR A 325 -8.57 -19.66 -9.22
C THR A 325 -9.79 -20.58 -9.34
N GLU A 326 -9.57 -21.77 -9.90
CA GLU A 326 -10.64 -22.77 -10.05
C GLU A 326 -11.21 -23.18 -8.70
N ILE A 327 -10.36 -23.32 -7.67
CA ILE A 327 -10.78 -23.65 -6.30
C ILE A 327 -11.78 -22.61 -5.76
N LEU A 328 -11.48 -21.32 -5.93
CA LEU A 328 -12.37 -20.24 -5.50
C LEU A 328 -13.66 -20.21 -6.31
N ALA A 329 -13.59 -20.44 -7.63
CA ALA A 329 -14.77 -20.50 -8.49
C ALA A 329 -15.69 -21.66 -8.08
N THR A 330 -15.14 -22.86 -7.84
CA THR A 330 -15.90 -24.02 -7.37
C THR A 330 -16.52 -23.77 -6.00
N GLN A 331 -15.80 -23.14 -5.08
CA GLN A 331 -16.33 -22.81 -3.76
C GLN A 331 -17.49 -21.80 -3.84
N HIS A 332 -17.36 -20.77 -4.68
CA HIS A 332 -18.47 -19.83 -4.92
C HIS A 332 -19.66 -20.55 -5.54
N TYR A 333 -19.42 -21.44 -6.51
CA TYR A 333 -20.47 -22.26 -7.11
C TYR A 333 -21.23 -23.11 -6.09
N GLU A 334 -20.52 -23.89 -5.28
CA GLU A 334 -21.14 -24.72 -4.23
C GLU A 334 -21.88 -23.88 -3.19
N THR A 335 -21.29 -22.75 -2.77
CA THR A 335 -21.89 -21.85 -1.77
C THR A 335 -23.17 -21.20 -2.31
N ILE A 336 -23.12 -20.65 -3.52
CA ILE A 336 -24.26 -19.96 -4.12
C ILE A 336 -25.36 -20.96 -4.47
N GLN A 337 -25.02 -22.12 -5.04
CA GLN A 337 -25.99 -23.18 -5.30
C GLN A 337 -26.66 -23.67 -4.02
N GLY A 338 -25.89 -23.86 -2.95
CA GLY A 338 -26.43 -24.23 -1.64
C GLY A 338 -27.33 -23.16 -1.01
N MET A 339 -27.01 -21.88 -1.19
CA MET A 339 -27.85 -20.76 -0.71
C MET A 339 -29.16 -20.65 -1.49
N LEU A 340 -29.13 -20.79 -2.81
CA LEU A 340 -30.31 -20.64 -3.67
C LEU A 340 -31.28 -21.83 -3.55
N GLY A 341 -30.81 -22.98 -3.09
CA GLY A 341 -31.65 -24.15 -2.83
C GLY A 341 -32.52 -24.52 -4.04
N GLU A 342 -33.82 -24.68 -3.80
CA GLU A 342 -34.80 -25.10 -4.81
C GLU A 342 -35.53 -23.93 -5.51
N MET A 343 -34.96 -22.73 -5.53
CA MET A 343 -35.57 -21.54 -6.17
C MET A 343 -35.77 -21.65 -7.70
N GLY A 344 -35.35 -22.75 -8.33
CA GLY A 344 -35.43 -22.95 -9.78
C GLY A 344 -34.44 -22.08 -10.56
N ILE A 345 -33.41 -21.54 -9.91
CA ILE A 345 -32.39 -20.72 -10.55
C ILE A 345 -31.27 -21.60 -11.12
N THR A 346 -30.95 -21.41 -12.39
CA THR A 346 -29.89 -22.16 -13.06
C THR A 346 -28.52 -21.51 -12.84
N VAL A 347 -27.62 -22.27 -12.22
CA VAL A 347 -26.23 -21.86 -11.94
C VAL A 347 -25.27 -22.85 -12.59
N ALA A 348 -24.23 -22.36 -13.26
CA ALA A 348 -23.19 -23.21 -13.86
C ALA A 348 -21.78 -22.74 -13.52
N LEU A 349 -20.82 -23.67 -13.61
CA LEU A 349 -19.39 -23.45 -13.37
C LEU A 349 -18.60 -23.58 -14.69
N LEU A 350 -17.83 -22.56 -15.04
CA LEU A 350 -16.94 -22.56 -16.20
C LEU A 350 -15.48 -22.27 -15.78
N THR A 351 -14.64 -23.30 -15.85
CA THR A 351 -13.21 -23.25 -15.55
C THR A 351 -12.39 -23.78 -16.74
N GLY A 352 -11.06 -23.74 -16.66
CA GLY A 352 -10.20 -24.34 -17.69
C GLY A 352 -10.29 -25.87 -17.72
N SER A 353 -10.74 -26.47 -16.62
CA SER A 353 -10.96 -27.91 -16.44
C SER A 353 -12.36 -28.40 -16.84
N THR A 354 -13.30 -27.52 -17.21
CA THR A 354 -14.66 -27.92 -17.63
C THR A 354 -14.62 -28.77 -18.90
N LYS A 355 -15.37 -29.88 -18.93
CA LYS A 355 -15.38 -30.80 -20.08
C LYS A 355 -16.05 -30.16 -21.29
N LYS A 356 -15.62 -30.56 -22.50
CA LYS A 356 -16.12 -30.01 -23.77
C LYS A 356 -17.65 -30.06 -23.90
N ARG A 357 -18.27 -31.19 -23.54
CA ARG A 357 -19.72 -31.37 -23.61
C ARG A 357 -20.47 -30.41 -22.68
N GLU A 358 -20.04 -30.31 -21.41
CA GLU A 358 -20.63 -29.38 -20.44
C GLU A 358 -20.45 -27.93 -20.91
N ARG A 359 -19.30 -27.62 -21.51
CA ARG A 359 -19.01 -26.30 -22.07
C ARG A 359 -19.98 -25.92 -23.20
N GLU A 360 -20.29 -26.86 -24.10
CA GLU A 360 -21.27 -26.66 -25.17
C GLU A 360 -22.69 -26.44 -24.63
N GLU A 361 -23.08 -27.16 -23.57
CA GLU A 361 -24.37 -26.98 -22.88
C GLU A 361 -24.45 -25.61 -22.20
N ILE A 362 -23.38 -25.19 -21.49
CA ILE A 362 -23.28 -23.86 -20.88
C ILE A 362 -23.41 -22.77 -21.95
N HIS A 363 -22.66 -22.86 -23.05
CA HIS A 363 -22.71 -21.85 -24.11
C HIS A 363 -24.10 -21.72 -24.73
N ARG A 364 -24.80 -22.83 -24.95
CA ARG A 364 -26.18 -22.82 -25.43
C ARG A 364 -27.11 -22.13 -24.43
N GLY A 365 -27.00 -22.49 -23.15
CA GLY A 365 -27.80 -21.91 -22.07
C GLY A 365 -27.57 -20.40 -21.89
N LEU A 366 -26.35 -19.92 -22.16
CA LEU A 366 -26.05 -18.49 -22.12
C LEU A 366 -26.72 -17.73 -23.26
N GLN A 367 -26.73 -18.30 -24.47
CA GLN A 367 -27.28 -17.68 -25.67
C GLN A 367 -28.81 -17.68 -25.70
N ASP A 368 -29.44 -18.74 -25.18
CA ASP A 368 -30.90 -18.86 -25.12
C ASP A 368 -31.52 -18.25 -23.84
N GLY A 369 -30.68 -17.84 -22.88
CA GLY A 369 -31.10 -17.20 -21.63
C GLY A 369 -31.52 -18.16 -20.52
N SER A 370 -31.55 -19.47 -20.78
CA SER A 370 -31.94 -20.48 -19.79
C SER A 370 -30.95 -20.60 -18.64
N LEU A 371 -29.68 -20.19 -18.85
CA LEU A 371 -28.67 -20.11 -17.80
C LEU A 371 -28.62 -18.71 -17.18
N GLN A 372 -28.96 -18.59 -15.90
CA GLN A 372 -29.13 -17.28 -15.23
C GLN A 372 -27.86 -16.76 -14.55
N ILE A 373 -27.08 -17.65 -13.93
CA ILE A 373 -25.85 -17.30 -13.20
C ILE A 373 -24.68 -18.15 -13.69
N LEU A 374 -23.60 -17.50 -14.10
CA LEU A 374 -22.37 -18.17 -14.50
C LEU A 374 -21.20 -17.83 -13.56
N ILE A 375 -20.59 -18.83 -12.96
CA ILE A 375 -19.43 -18.68 -12.08
C ILE A 375 -18.21 -19.26 -12.79
N GLY A 376 -17.06 -18.59 -12.72
CA GLY A 376 -15.90 -19.09 -13.45
C GLY A 376 -14.61 -18.34 -13.21
N THR A 377 -13.58 -18.76 -13.93
CA THR A 377 -12.25 -18.12 -13.91
C THR A 377 -12.05 -17.23 -15.14
N HIS A 378 -10.80 -17.01 -15.55
CA HIS A 378 -10.46 -16.31 -16.80
C HIS A 378 -11.11 -16.93 -18.05
N ALA A 379 -11.60 -18.18 -17.98
CA ALA A 379 -12.40 -18.82 -19.01
C ALA A 379 -13.66 -18.03 -19.40
N LEU A 380 -14.21 -17.19 -18.49
CA LEU A 380 -15.34 -16.30 -18.77
C LEU A 380 -15.02 -15.21 -19.80
N LEU A 381 -13.73 -14.92 -20.02
CA LEU A 381 -13.25 -13.85 -20.89
C LEU A 381 -13.06 -14.30 -22.35
N GLU A 382 -13.24 -15.58 -22.62
CA GLU A 382 -13.11 -16.12 -23.98
C GLU A 382 -14.19 -15.57 -24.90
N ASP A 383 -13.87 -15.36 -26.17
CA ASP A 383 -14.80 -14.74 -27.13
C ASP A 383 -16.04 -15.60 -27.37
N VAL A 384 -15.92 -16.92 -27.25
CA VAL A 384 -17.02 -17.89 -27.37
C VAL A 384 -18.08 -17.78 -26.28
N VAL A 385 -17.76 -17.19 -25.12
CA VAL A 385 -18.72 -16.95 -24.04
C VAL A 385 -19.59 -15.76 -24.41
N SER A 386 -20.82 -16.00 -24.87
CA SER A 386 -21.78 -14.95 -25.24
C SER A 386 -23.06 -15.11 -24.43
N PHE A 387 -23.44 -14.05 -23.72
CA PHE A 387 -24.69 -13.96 -22.97
C PHE A 387 -25.80 -13.43 -23.88
N GLN A 388 -27.05 -13.81 -23.61
CA GLN A 388 -28.20 -13.19 -24.24
C GLN A 388 -28.38 -11.76 -23.72
N ASN A 389 -28.31 -11.56 -22.40
CA ASN A 389 -28.42 -10.24 -21.78
C ASN A 389 -27.73 -10.21 -20.40
N ILE A 390 -26.41 -9.99 -20.37
CA ILE A 390 -25.70 -9.83 -19.10
C ILE A 390 -25.89 -8.42 -18.51
N GLY A 391 -26.37 -8.34 -17.27
CA GLY A 391 -26.65 -7.07 -16.59
C GLY A 391 -25.73 -6.78 -15.41
N LEU A 392 -25.12 -7.79 -14.79
CA LEU A 392 -24.24 -7.64 -13.64
C LEU A 392 -23.02 -8.58 -13.73
N VAL A 393 -21.85 -8.02 -13.47
CA VAL A 393 -20.57 -8.71 -13.39
C VAL A 393 -19.99 -8.52 -11.99
N ILE A 394 -19.69 -9.62 -11.33
CA ILE A 394 -19.04 -9.62 -10.01
C ILE A 394 -17.62 -10.15 -10.15
N ILE A 395 -16.64 -9.44 -9.58
CA ILE A 395 -15.22 -9.82 -9.60
C ILE A 395 -14.73 -9.97 -8.18
N ASP A 396 -14.30 -11.17 -7.80
CA ASP A 396 -13.70 -11.42 -6.49
C ASP A 396 -12.17 -11.37 -6.55
N GLU A 397 -11.55 -10.82 -5.51
CA GLU A 397 -10.10 -10.62 -5.39
C GLU A 397 -9.45 -9.97 -6.62
N GLN A 398 -9.91 -8.76 -6.95
CA GLN A 398 -9.52 -8.04 -8.18
C GLN A 398 -8.03 -7.86 -8.42
N HIS A 399 -7.19 -7.87 -7.38
CA HIS A 399 -5.76 -7.57 -7.47
C HIS A 399 -4.97 -8.59 -8.33
N ARG A 400 -5.59 -9.73 -8.68
CA ARG A 400 -4.98 -10.76 -9.54
C ARG A 400 -5.35 -10.65 -11.03
N PHE A 401 -6.24 -9.72 -11.40
CA PHE A 401 -6.72 -9.59 -12.77
C PHE A 401 -6.22 -8.30 -13.43
N GLY A 402 -5.75 -8.42 -14.68
CA GLY A 402 -5.27 -7.28 -15.45
C GLY A 402 -6.42 -6.37 -15.91
N VAL A 403 -6.16 -5.07 -16.06
CA VAL A 403 -7.15 -4.07 -16.51
C VAL A 403 -7.81 -4.47 -17.85
N ALA A 404 -7.02 -5.01 -18.79
CA ALA A 404 -7.50 -5.45 -20.10
C ALA A 404 -8.46 -6.65 -20.06
N GLN A 405 -8.37 -7.49 -19.03
CA GLN A 405 -9.28 -8.63 -18.85
C GLN A 405 -10.68 -8.15 -18.47
N ARG A 406 -10.77 -7.13 -17.61
CA ARG A 406 -12.06 -6.53 -17.19
C ARG A 406 -12.82 -5.90 -18.35
N ALA A 407 -12.08 -5.26 -19.25
CA ALA A 407 -12.64 -4.63 -20.44
C ALA A 407 -13.45 -5.57 -21.34
N LYS A 408 -13.02 -6.84 -21.44
CA LYS A 408 -13.71 -7.82 -22.26
C LYS A 408 -15.11 -8.11 -21.75
N LEU A 409 -15.34 -8.11 -20.43
CA LEU A 409 -16.66 -8.35 -19.84
C LEU A 409 -17.64 -7.22 -20.14
N TRP A 410 -17.14 -5.99 -20.27
CA TRP A 410 -17.98 -4.84 -20.58
C TRP A 410 -18.52 -4.90 -22.01
N GLN A 411 -17.73 -5.46 -22.92
CA GLN A 411 -18.07 -5.61 -24.34
C GLN A 411 -18.99 -6.81 -24.61
N LYS A 412 -19.32 -7.62 -23.60
CA LYS A 412 -20.22 -8.79 -23.74
C LYS A 412 -21.70 -8.39 -23.87
N ASN A 413 -22.03 -7.11 -23.77
CA ASN A 413 -23.38 -6.61 -24.02
C ASN A 413 -23.32 -5.22 -24.68
N THR A 414 -24.36 -4.84 -25.41
CA THR A 414 -24.48 -3.52 -26.04
C THR A 414 -24.59 -2.42 -25.00
N ILE A 415 -25.37 -2.68 -23.94
CA ILE A 415 -25.40 -1.84 -22.74
C ILE A 415 -24.42 -2.46 -21.74
N PRO A 416 -23.37 -1.72 -21.31
CA PRO A 416 -22.40 -2.25 -20.37
C PRO A 416 -23.05 -2.76 -19.08
N PRO A 417 -22.71 -3.99 -18.63
CA PRO A 417 -23.22 -4.50 -17.37
C PRO A 417 -22.69 -3.68 -16.19
N HIS A 418 -23.44 -3.67 -15.10
CA HIS A 418 -22.97 -3.18 -13.81
C HIS A 418 -21.80 -4.02 -13.31
N VAL A 419 -20.86 -3.38 -12.61
CA VAL A 419 -19.65 -4.02 -12.10
C VAL A 419 -19.59 -3.88 -10.58
N LEU A 420 -19.54 -5.02 -9.89
CA LEU A 420 -19.31 -5.10 -8.46
C LEU A 420 -18.00 -5.84 -8.20
N VAL A 421 -17.04 -5.14 -7.62
CA VAL A 421 -15.75 -5.70 -7.26
C VAL A 421 -15.72 -6.00 -5.78
N MET A 422 -15.24 -7.17 -5.37
CA MET A 422 -15.09 -7.55 -3.98
C MET A 422 -13.61 -7.72 -3.61
N THR A 423 -13.28 -7.38 -2.37
CA THR A 423 -11.98 -7.68 -1.79
C THR A 423 -12.13 -8.12 -0.33
N ALA A 424 -11.35 -9.13 0.07
CA ALA A 424 -11.32 -9.56 1.46
C ALA A 424 -10.34 -8.75 2.31
N THR A 425 -9.38 -8.04 1.70
CA THR A 425 -8.47 -7.13 2.40
C THR A 425 -9.11 -5.76 2.53
N PRO A 426 -9.39 -5.27 3.75
CA PRO A 426 -9.81 -3.89 3.93
C PRO A 426 -8.73 -2.95 3.41
N ILE A 427 -9.12 -2.01 2.56
CA ILE A 427 -8.21 -1.01 1.99
C ILE A 427 -8.46 0.28 2.75
N PRO A 428 -7.41 0.98 3.25
CA PRO A 428 -7.62 2.25 3.93
C PRO A 428 -8.41 3.18 3.02
N ARG A 429 -9.41 3.88 3.57
CA ARG A 429 -10.31 4.73 2.78
C ARG A 429 -9.54 5.73 1.92
N THR A 430 -8.45 6.29 2.45
CA THR A 430 -7.57 7.22 1.73
C THR A 430 -6.87 6.59 0.54
N LEU A 431 -6.45 5.33 0.67
CA LEU A 431 -5.86 4.57 -0.42
C LEU A 431 -6.93 4.19 -1.45
N ALA A 432 -8.12 3.79 -1.00
CA ALA A 432 -9.25 3.48 -1.88
C ALA A 432 -9.67 4.70 -2.73
N MET A 433 -9.76 5.88 -2.12
CA MET A 433 -10.10 7.14 -2.81
C MET A 433 -9.04 7.60 -3.83
N THR A 434 -7.82 7.07 -3.75
CA THR A 434 -6.70 7.51 -4.60
C THR A 434 -6.31 6.46 -5.64
N LEU A 435 -6.15 5.19 -5.25
CA LEU A 435 -5.79 4.08 -6.15
C LEU A 435 -6.97 3.53 -6.95
N TYR A 436 -8.16 3.57 -6.35
CA TYR A 436 -9.39 2.99 -6.89
C TYR A 436 -10.50 4.04 -6.97
N GLY A 437 -10.13 5.32 -7.08
CA GLY A 437 -11.10 6.42 -6.96
C GLY A 437 -12.08 6.54 -8.13
N ASP A 438 -11.86 5.78 -9.21
CA ASP A 438 -12.84 5.50 -10.26
C ASP A 438 -14.02 4.63 -9.78
N LEU A 439 -13.82 3.86 -8.70
CA LEU A 439 -14.84 3.03 -8.06
C LEU A 439 -15.59 3.82 -6.98
N ASP A 440 -16.92 3.65 -6.94
CA ASP A 440 -17.70 3.95 -5.74
C ASP A 440 -17.37 2.91 -4.65
N VAL A 441 -17.16 3.30 -3.39
CA VAL A 441 -16.73 2.37 -2.33
C VAL A 441 -17.88 2.13 -1.35
N SER A 442 -18.22 0.86 -1.15
CA SER A 442 -19.12 0.40 -0.08
C SER A 442 -18.33 -0.40 0.95
N VAL A 443 -18.56 -0.13 2.22
CA VAL A 443 -17.87 -0.79 3.33
C VAL A 443 -18.89 -1.56 4.16
N ILE A 444 -18.62 -2.84 4.41
CA ILE A 444 -19.27 -3.65 5.45
C ILE A 444 -18.36 -3.68 6.67
N ASP A 445 -18.71 -2.84 7.65
CA ASP A 445 -18.00 -2.59 8.91
C ASP A 445 -18.52 -3.45 10.09
N GLU A 446 -19.52 -4.30 9.83
CA GLU A 446 -20.10 -5.20 10.83
C GLU A 446 -19.83 -6.67 10.50
N LEU A 447 -19.62 -7.48 11.54
CA LEU A 447 -19.55 -8.92 11.41
C LEU A 447 -20.95 -9.55 11.64
N PRO A 448 -21.29 -10.64 10.92
CA PRO A 448 -22.56 -11.34 11.15
C PRO A 448 -22.71 -11.82 12.59
N PRO A 449 -23.95 -11.85 13.12
CA PRO A 449 -24.22 -12.33 14.48
C PRO A 449 -23.78 -13.79 14.67
N GLY A 450 -23.24 -14.10 15.86
CA GLY A 450 -22.79 -15.45 16.21
C GLY A 450 -21.30 -15.73 15.97
N ARG A 451 -20.57 -14.84 15.30
CA ARG A 451 -19.12 -14.98 15.10
C ARG A 451 -18.35 -14.48 16.32
N LYS A 452 -17.45 -15.31 16.84
CA LYS A 452 -16.55 -14.93 17.95
C LYS A 452 -15.26 -14.29 17.40
N PRO A 453 -14.74 -13.24 18.04
CA PRO A 453 -13.47 -12.64 17.64
C PRO A 453 -12.32 -13.64 17.84
N ILE A 454 -11.37 -13.63 16.91
CA ILE A 454 -10.19 -14.50 16.99
C ILE A 454 -9.29 -13.99 18.10
N THR A 455 -8.82 -14.89 18.97
CA THR A 455 -7.83 -14.52 19.99
C THR A 455 -6.44 -14.66 19.42
N THR A 456 -5.74 -13.53 19.26
CA THR A 456 -4.37 -13.51 18.71
C THR A 456 -3.34 -13.46 19.83
N PHE A 457 -2.36 -14.35 19.80
CA PHE A 457 -1.24 -14.38 20.74
C PHE A 457 0.10 -14.21 20.03
N HIS A 458 1.04 -13.56 20.69
CA HIS A 458 2.45 -13.53 20.27
C HIS A 458 3.24 -14.54 21.12
N ALA A 459 4.00 -15.40 20.47
CA ALA A 459 4.86 -16.38 21.10
C ALA A 459 6.27 -16.33 20.48
N PHE A 460 7.27 -16.62 21.31
CA PHE A 460 8.66 -16.73 20.84
C PHE A 460 8.98 -18.17 20.47
N ASP A 461 9.92 -18.37 19.54
CA ASP A 461 10.36 -19.71 19.09
C ASP A 461 10.70 -20.68 20.24
N LYS A 462 11.26 -20.16 21.35
CA LYS A 462 11.59 -20.97 22.54
C LYS A 462 10.36 -21.62 23.20
N LYS A 463 9.16 -21.07 22.98
CA LYS A 463 7.89 -21.58 23.51
C LYS A 463 7.16 -22.51 22.54
N ARG A 464 7.82 -22.99 21.48
CA ARG A 464 7.21 -23.89 20.48
C ARG A 464 6.55 -25.13 21.11
N LEU A 465 7.13 -25.71 22.17
CA LEU A 465 6.53 -26.86 22.85
C LEU A 465 5.17 -26.51 23.50
N GLU A 466 5.03 -25.34 24.10
CA GLU A 466 3.77 -24.86 24.67
C GLU A 466 2.70 -24.69 23.57
N VAL A 467 3.11 -24.20 22.39
CA VAL A 467 2.23 -24.07 21.23
C VAL A 467 1.76 -25.44 20.72
N PHE A 468 2.65 -26.44 20.66
CA PHE A 468 2.26 -27.79 20.24
C PHE A 468 1.29 -28.46 21.23
N GLN A 469 1.50 -28.28 22.54
CA GLN A 469 0.58 -28.73 23.57
C GLN A 469 -0.79 -28.03 23.45
N PHE A 470 -0.80 -26.74 23.11
CA PHE A 470 -2.04 -26.00 22.86
C PHE A 470 -2.79 -26.53 21.64
N ILE A 471 -2.08 -26.81 20.54
CA ILE A 471 -2.67 -27.43 19.33
C ILE A 471 -3.29 -28.78 19.71
N GLU A 472 -2.56 -29.64 20.40
CA GLU A 472 -3.04 -30.95 20.84
C GLU A 472 -4.36 -30.86 21.64
N LYS A 473 -4.47 -29.89 22.56
CA LYS A 473 -5.68 -29.67 23.35
C LYS A 473 -6.90 -29.36 22.49
N GLU A 474 -6.74 -28.60 21.42
CA GLU A 474 -7.83 -28.31 20.49
C GLU A 474 -8.10 -29.47 19.52
N LEU A 475 -7.07 -30.21 19.09
CA LEU A 475 -7.24 -31.41 18.28
C LEU A 475 -8.05 -32.49 19.01
N LEU A 476 -7.87 -32.63 20.34
CA LEU A 476 -8.67 -33.52 21.19
C LEU A 476 -10.17 -33.15 21.19
N LYS A 477 -10.51 -31.89 20.90
CA LYS A 477 -11.90 -31.43 20.73
C LYS A 477 -12.43 -31.66 19.30
N GLY A 478 -11.69 -32.42 18.48
CA GLY A 478 -12.04 -32.72 17.09
C GLY A 478 -11.66 -31.64 16.07
N ARG A 479 -10.91 -30.61 16.47
CA ARG A 479 -10.56 -29.45 15.64
C ARG A 479 -9.38 -29.70 14.72
N GLN A 480 -9.09 -28.72 13.87
CA GLN A 480 -7.97 -28.74 12.93
C GLN A 480 -7.11 -27.49 13.04
N ALA A 481 -5.85 -27.59 12.63
CA ALA A 481 -4.88 -26.50 12.74
C ALA A 481 -4.13 -26.24 11.43
N TYR A 482 -3.93 -24.97 11.11
CA TYR A 482 -3.02 -24.50 10.06
C TYR A 482 -1.68 -24.10 10.67
N VAL A 483 -0.57 -24.45 10.01
CA VAL A 483 0.77 -23.98 10.35
C VAL A 483 1.44 -23.43 9.09
N VAL A 484 1.69 -22.13 9.07
CA VAL A 484 2.13 -21.39 7.87
C VAL A 484 3.56 -20.90 8.02
N TYR A 485 4.40 -21.23 7.05
CA TYR A 485 5.79 -20.79 6.94
C TYR A 485 5.95 -19.72 5.84
N PRO A 486 6.83 -18.72 6.02
CA PRO A 486 7.07 -17.69 5.01
C PRO A 486 7.88 -18.26 3.84
N LEU A 487 7.66 -17.68 2.65
CA LEU A 487 8.57 -17.81 1.50
C LEU A 487 9.57 -16.66 1.54
N ILE A 488 10.87 -16.94 1.40
CA ILE A 488 11.95 -15.97 1.26
C ILE A 488 12.27 -15.85 -0.24
N TYR A 489 11.86 -14.74 -0.83
CA TYR A 489 12.06 -14.42 -2.25
C TYR A 489 13.54 -14.43 -2.71
N GLU A 490 14.51 -14.41 -1.80
CA GLU A 490 15.95 -14.39 -2.12
C GLU A 490 16.54 -15.78 -2.44
N SER A 491 15.92 -16.89 -2.00
CA SER A 491 16.35 -18.23 -2.44
C SER A 491 15.29 -19.32 -2.23
N GLU A 492 14.70 -19.80 -3.33
CA GLU A 492 13.70 -20.88 -3.31
C GLU A 492 14.20 -22.22 -2.74
N LYS A 493 15.53 -22.39 -2.58
CA LYS A 493 16.14 -23.59 -1.97
C LYS A 493 16.13 -23.56 -0.45
N MET A 494 16.28 -22.39 0.19
CA MET A 494 16.23 -22.30 1.66
C MET A 494 14.80 -22.40 2.18
N ASP A 495 13.81 -21.91 1.43
CA ASP A 495 12.39 -21.97 1.81
C ASP A 495 11.86 -23.38 1.91
N PHE A 496 12.24 -24.21 0.95
CA PHE A 496 11.83 -25.60 0.90
C PHE A 496 12.39 -26.37 2.10
N ARG A 497 13.66 -26.12 2.46
CA ARG A 497 14.28 -26.71 3.64
C ARG A 497 13.58 -26.31 4.94
N ASN A 498 13.26 -25.02 5.11
CA ASN A 498 12.56 -24.56 6.32
C ASN A 498 11.16 -25.19 6.47
N LEU A 499 10.42 -25.35 5.37
CA LEU A 499 9.12 -26.01 5.37
C LEU A 499 9.25 -27.51 5.66
N GLU A 500 10.20 -28.20 5.01
CA GLU A 500 10.45 -29.63 5.24
C GLU A 500 10.89 -29.90 6.68
N GLU A 501 11.85 -29.14 7.19
CA GLU A 501 12.29 -29.23 8.60
C GLU A 501 11.13 -28.95 9.56
N GLY A 502 10.32 -27.94 9.27
CA GLY A 502 9.12 -27.62 10.04
C GLY A 502 8.07 -28.73 10.00
N TYR A 503 7.84 -29.32 8.84
CA TYR A 503 6.94 -30.44 8.64
C TYR A 503 7.42 -31.69 9.39
N GLU A 504 8.71 -32.02 9.30
CA GLU A 504 9.32 -33.13 10.05
C GLU A 504 9.18 -32.94 11.55
N GLN A 505 9.44 -31.73 12.07
CA GLN A 505 9.29 -31.44 13.50
C GLN A 505 7.85 -31.65 13.99
N ILE A 506 6.86 -31.16 13.23
CA ILE A 506 5.44 -31.32 13.56
C ILE A 506 5.05 -32.79 13.44
N ASN A 507 5.47 -33.47 12.39
CA ASN A 507 5.17 -34.88 12.17
C ASN A 507 5.77 -35.75 13.29
N ASN A 508 7.02 -35.51 13.69
CA ASN A 508 7.68 -36.22 14.79
C ASN A 508 6.96 -36.04 16.14
N TYR A 509 6.28 -34.91 16.36
CA TYR A 509 5.52 -34.67 17.58
C TYR A 509 4.10 -35.26 17.54
N PHE A 510 3.39 -35.13 16.41
CA PHE A 510 1.96 -35.44 16.29
C PHE A 510 1.66 -36.82 15.72
N LEU A 511 2.51 -37.37 14.85
CA LEU A 511 2.31 -38.70 14.26
C LEU A 511 2.33 -39.83 15.30
N PRO A 512 3.27 -39.85 16.29
CA PRO A 512 3.23 -40.86 17.35
C PRO A 512 1.96 -40.80 18.22
N LYS A 513 1.25 -39.67 18.19
CA LYS A 513 -0.01 -39.43 18.90
C LYS A 513 -1.25 -39.76 18.06
N GLY A 514 -1.07 -40.29 16.85
CA GLY A 514 -2.15 -40.72 15.96
C GLY A 514 -2.72 -39.62 15.05
N TYR A 515 -2.14 -38.42 15.03
CA TYR A 515 -2.60 -37.33 14.17
C TYR A 515 -1.85 -37.33 12.84
N LYS A 516 -2.60 -37.32 11.73
CA LYS A 516 -2.05 -37.17 10.39
C LYS A 516 -1.81 -35.69 10.05
N VAL A 517 -0.64 -35.39 9.53
CA VAL A 517 -0.20 -34.06 9.10
C VAL A 517 -0.13 -34.04 7.58
N GLY A 518 -0.76 -33.05 6.94
CA GLY A 518 -0.64 -32.78 5.51
C GLY A 518 0.36 -31.66 5.23
N MET A 519 0.89 -31.60 4.01
CA MET A 519 1.80 -30.54 3.57
C MET A 519 1.37 -29.97 2.22
N VAL A 520 1.32 -28.63 2.10
CA VAL A 520 1.00 -27.93 0.85
C VAL A 520 1.99 -26.80 0.56
N HIS A 521 2.62 -26.83 -0.61
CA HIS A 521 3.55 -25.78 -1.04
C HIS A 521 3.41 -25.45 -2.52
N GLY A 522 4.00 -24.32 -2.93
CA GLY A 522 3.89 -23.76 -4.29
C GLY A 522 4.35 -24.71 -5.40
N LYS A 523 5.37 -25.54 -5.14
CA LYS A 523 5.91 -26.51 -6.12
C LYS A 523 5.06 -27.76 -6.37
N LEU A 524 4.06 -28.07 -5.54
CA LEU A 524 3.17 -29.22 -5.79
C LEU A 524 2.37 -29.01 -7.08
N LYS A 525 2.15 -30.10 -7.82
CA LYS A 525 1.27 -30.04 -9.00
C LYS A 525 -0.16 -29.68 -8.56
N PRO A 526 -0.95 -28.99 -9.40
CA PRO A 526 -2.33 -28.61 -9.03
C PRO A 526 -3.16 -29.78 -8.48
N ALA A 527 -3.12 -30.94 -9.14
CA ALA A 527 -3.84 -32.13 -8.69
C ALA A 527 -3.38 -32.68 -7.32
N GLU A 528 -2.09 -32.55 -6.97
CA GLU A 528 -1.56 -32.96 -5.67
C GLU A 528 -2.00 -32.00 -4.57
N LYS A 529 -1.96 -30.68 -4.83
CA LYS A 529 -2.49 -29.66 -3.93
C LYS A 529 -3.97 -29.90 -3.64
N ASP A 530 -4.75 -30.17 -4.68
CA ASP A 530 -6.18 -30.44 -4.55
C ASP A 530 -6.44 -31.70 -3.74
N SER A 531 -5.63 -32.75 -3.91
CA SER A 531 -5.72 -33.98 -3.11
C SER A 531 -5.45 -33.71 -1.63
N GLU A 532 -4.35 -33.04 -1.29
CA GLU A 532 -3.99 -32.75 0.11
C GLU A 532 -5.00 -31.80 0.77
N MET A 533 -5.47 -30.78 0.04
CA MET A 533 -6.50 -29.88 0.53
C MET A 533 -7.83 -30.61 0.77
N ARG A 534 -8.22 -31.53 -0.12
CA ARG A 534 -9.43 -32.36 0.08
C ARG A 534 -9.32 -33.20 1.35
N ARG A 535 -8.18 -33.87 1.58
CA ARG A 535 -7.95 -34.65 2.82
C ARG A 535 -8.05 -33.80 4.07
N PHE A 536 -7.61 -32.55 4.00
CA PHE A 536 -7.76 -31.61 5.10
C PHE A 536 -9.23 -31.19 5.28
N VAL A 537 -9.96 -30.88 4.21
CA VAL A 537 -11.39 -30.54 4.29
C VAL A 537 -12.24 -31.70 4.84
N THR A 538 -11.95 -32.94 4.43
CA THR A 538 -12.62 -34.16 4.94
C THR A 538 -12.17 -34.59 6.33
N ALA A 539 -11.24 -33.83 6.93
CA ALA A 539 -10.67 -34.07 8.25
C ALA A 539 -9.88 -35.39 8.40
N GLU A 540 -9.42 -35.96 7.28
CA GLU A 540 -8.47 -37.08 7.25
C GLU A 540 -7.09 -36.64 7.76
N THR A 541 -6.68 -35.40 7.43
CA THR A 541 -5.54 -34.72 8.05
C THR A 541 -6.04 -33.66 9.02
N LYS A 542 -5.45 -33.63 10.22
CA LYS A 542 -5.86 -32.71 11.29
C LYS A 542 -5.00 -31.46 11.36
N ILE A 543 -3.78 -31.54 10.86
CA ILE A 543 -2.84 -30.41 10.77
C ILE A 543 -2.44 -30.24 9.32
N LEU A 544 -2.45 -29.01 8.83
CA LEU A 544 -1.95 -28.66 7.50
C LEU A 544 -0.77 -27.70 7.61
N VAL A 545 0.40 -28.15 7.18
CA VAL A 545 1.62 -27.35 7.10
C VAL A 545 1.73 -26.75 5.71
N SER A 546 1.91 -25.45 5.60
CA SER A 546 1.98 -24.81 4.29
C SER A 546 2.87 -23.60 4.20
N THR A 547 3.12 -23.17 2.98
CA THR A 547 3.61 -21.80 2.71
C THR A 547 2.43 -20.82 2.56
N THR A 548 2.73 -19.58 2.16
CA THR A 548 1.73 -18.52 1.83
C THR A 548 0.68 -18.93 0.78
N VAL A 549 0.81 -20.09 0.15
CA VAL A 549 -0.14 -20.61 -0.85
C VAL A 549 -1.56 -20.82 -0.30
N ILE A 550 -1.72 -20.99 1.03
CA ILE A 550 -3.04 -21.04 1.70
C ILE A 550 -3.79 -19.70 1.65
N GLU A 551 -3.12 -18.61 1.26
CA GLU A 551 -3.78 -17.32 0.97
C GLU A 551 -4.93 -17.47 -0.05
N VAL A 552 -5.01 -18.59 -0.80
CA VAL A 552 -6.10 -18.86 -1.76
C VAL A 552 -7.19 -19.77 -1.17
N GLY A 553 -8.21 -19.15 -0.59
CA GLY A 553 -9.60 -19.56 -0.75
C GLY A 553 -10.22 -20.58 0.21
N VAL A 554 -9.61 -21.74 0.45
CA VAL A 554 -10.34 -22.90 1.00
C VAL A 554 -10.95 -22.61 2.39
N ASN A 555 -12.27 -22.79 2.49
CA ASN A 555 -13.04 -22.69 3.73
C ASN A 555 -12.99 -24.02 4.50
N VAL A 556 -12.42 -24.03 5.71
CA VAL A 556 -12.51 -25.19 6.60
C VAL A 556 -13.14 -24.74 7.92
N PRO A 557 -14.47 -24.88 8.11
CA PRO A 557 -15.17 -24.41 9.31
C PRO A 557 -14.64 -24.99 10.62
N ASN A 558 -14.09 -26.20 10.56
CA ASN A 558 -13.55 -26.91 11.72
C ASN A 558 -12.09 -26.55 12.06
N ALA A 559 -11.43 -25.73 11.23
CA ALA A 559 -10.09 -25.22 11.53
C ALA A 559 -10.18 -24.04 12.50
N SER A 560 -9.78 -24.27 13.76
CA SER A 560 -9.87 -23.28 14.84
C SER A 560 -8.52 -22.67 15.21
N ILE A 561 -7.39 -23.23 14.76
CA ILE A 561 -6.05 -22.72 15.09
C ILE A 561 -5.29 -22.32 13.82
N MET A 562 -4.70 -21.12 13.85
CA MET A 562 -3.75 -20.62 12.87
C MET A 562 -2.41 -20.33 13.54
N VAL A 563 -1.34 -21.02 13.16
CA VAL A 563 0.03 -20.73 13.60
C VAL A 563 0.81 -20.15 12.44
N ILE A 564 1.41 -18.97 12.63
CA ILE A 564 2.23 -18.29 11.63
C ILE A 564 3.66 -18.27 12.14
N GLU A 565 4.53 -19.02 11.49
CA GLU A 565 5.95 -19.14 11.80
C GLU A 565 6.74 -17.96 11.24
N SER A 566 7.74 -17.48 11.98
CA SER A 566 8.54 -16.30 11.58
C SER A 566 7.67 -15.12 11.11
N ALA A 567 6.65 -14.77 11.92
CA ALA A 567 5.62 -13.79 11.60
C ALA A 567 6.20 -12.40 11.27
N GLU A 568 7.41 -12.07 11.76
CA GLU A 568 8.12 -10.82 11.45
C GLU A 568 8.43 -10.63 9.94
N ARG A 569 8.41 -11.71 9.17
CA ARG A 569 8.69 -11.71 7.72
C ARG A 569 7.47 -11.40 6.87
N PHE A 570 6.28 -11.41 7.45
CA PHE A 570 5.04 -11.13 6.72
C PHE A 570 4.67 -9.64 6.82
N GLY A 571 4.02 -9.14 5.77
CA GLY A 571 3.33 -7.85 5.83
C GLY A 571 2.10 -7.93 6.74
N LEU A 572 1.68 -6.81 7.31
CA LEU A 572 0.53 -6.77 8.23
C LEU A 572 -0.77 -7.23 7.53
N SER A 573 -0.95 -6.83 6.27
CA SER A 573 -2.07 -7.27 5.43
C SER A 573 -2.11 -8.78 5.20
N GLN A 574 -0.95 -9.43 5.01
CA GLN A 574 -0.84 -10.88 4.84
C GLN A 574 -1.16 -11.62 6.14
N LEU A 575 -0.66 -11.12 7.27
CA LEU A 575 -0.99 -11.68 8.60
C LEU A 575 -2.51 -11.65 8.85
N HIS A 576 -3.17 -10.55 8.50
CA HIS A 576 -4.63 -10.42 8.63
C HIS A 576 -5.39 -11.41 7.75
N GLN A 577 -4.98 -11.58 6.49
CA GLN A 577 -5.58 -12.56 5.60
C GLN A 577 -5.41 -14.00 6.12
N LEU A 578 -4.22 -14.35 6.62
CA LEU A 578 -3.95 -15.64 7.22
C LEU A 578 -4.80 -15.84 8.48
N ARG A 579 -4.88 -14.85 9.37
CA ARG A 579 -5.78 -14.89 10.54
C ARG A 579 -7.24 -15.16 10.12
N GLY A 580 -7.72 -14.51 9.07
CA GLY A 580 -9.09 -14.68 8.56
C GLY A 580 -9.40 -16.06 7.96
N ARG A 581 -8.41 -16.95 7.82
CA ARG A 581 -8.63 -18.35 7.38
C ARG A 581 -9.22 -19.23 8.48
N VAL A 582 -9.14 -18.81 9.75
CA VAL A 582 -9.80 -19.48 10.89
C VAL A 582 -10.97 -18.65 11.42
N GLY A 583 -11.76 -19.18 12.35
CA GLY A 583 -12.92 -18.45 12.91
C GLY A 583 -14.12 -18.39 11.98
N ARG A 584 -14.34 -19.45 11.20
CA ARG A 584 -15.51 -19.60 10.31
C ARG A 584 -16.63 -20.44 10.91
N GLY A 585 -16.36 -21.21 11.97
CA GLY A 585 -17.38 -21.89 12.78
C GLY A 585 -17.85 -21.04 13.97
N ALA A 586 -18.78 -21.59 14.76
CA ALA A 586 -19.28 -20.97 16.00
C ALA A 586 -18.28 -21.03 17.17
N ASP A 587 -17.20 -21.79 17.00
CA ASP A 587 -16.22 -22.08 18.03
C ASP A 587 -15.14 -21.00 18.14
N GLN A 588 -14.58 -20.88 19.36
CA GLN A 588 -13.49 -19.96 19.60
C GLN A 588 -12.27 -20.35 18.76
N SER A 589 -11.73 -19.40 18.01
CA SER A 589 -10.55 -19.60 17.17
C SER A 589 -9.37 -18.78 17.66
N TYR A 590 -8.18 -19.28 17.37
CA TYR A 590 -6.91 -18.77 17.89
C TYR A 590 -5.92 -18.54 16.76
N CYS A 591 -5.20 -17.42 16.83
CA CYS A 591 -4.10 -17.10 15.93
C CYS A 591 -2.82 -16.92 16.75
N ILE A 592 -1.76 -17.64 16.42
CA ILE A 592 -0.49 -17.64 17.13
C ILE A 592 0.59 -17.13 16.18
N LEU A 593 1.18 -15.98 16.52
CA LEU A 593 2.27 -15.36 15.79
C LEU A 593 3.58 -15.78 16.45
N MET A 594 4.36 -16.61 15.77
CA MET A 594 5.67 -17.07 16.25
C MET A 594 6.77 -16.16 15.71
N THR A 595 7.63 -15.63 16.57
CA THR A 595 8.79 -14.83 16.14
C THR A 595 10.07 -15.21 16.88
N SER A 596 11.19 -14.86 16.26
CA SER A 596 12.48 -14.83 16.96
C SER A 596 12.52 -13.72 18.02
N TYR A 597 13.49 -13.78 18.94
CA TYR A 597 13.70 -12.70 19.95
C TYR A 597 14.30 -11.43 19.32
N LYS A 598 15.00 -11.56 18.20
CA LYS A 598 15.75 -10.48 17.54
C LYS A 598 14.95 -9.95 16.36
N ILE A 599 13.93 -9.16 16.64
CA ILE A 599 13.12 -8.49 15.62
C ILE A 599 13.40 -6.97 15.60
N SER A 600 13.22 -6.36 14.43
CA SER A 600 13.32 -4.90 14.27
C SER A 600 12.22 -4.17 15.05
N ASN A 601 12.42 -2.88 15.35
CA ASN A 601 11.39 -2.05 15.99
C ASN A 601 10.11 -1.95 15.13
N ASP A 602 10.25 -1.97 13.81
CA ASP A 602 9.11 -1.95 12.88
C ASP A 602 8.33 -3.27 12.92
N SER A 603 9.05 -4.40 12.85
CA SER A 603 8.46 -5.74 12.99
C SER A 603 7.74 -5.90 14.33
N ARG A 604 8.30 -5.38 15.42
CA ARG A 604 7.64 -5.41 16.74
C ARG A 604 6.31 -4.66 16.72
N LYS A 605 6.31 -3.42 16.20
CA LYS A 605 5.07 -2.63 16.06
C LYS A 605 4.02 -3.35 15.22
N ARG A 606 4.41 -4.04 14.14
CA ARG A 606 3.49 -4.84 13.31
C ARG A 606 2.84 -5.96 14.12
N ILE A 607 3.63 -6.74 14.84
CA ILE A 607 3.12 -7.85 15.66
C ILE A 607 2.22 -7.33 16.80
N ASP A 608 2.63 -6.26 17.47
CA ASP A 608 1.84 -5.62 18.53
C ASP A 608 0.49 -5.10 18.00
N THR A 609 0.47 -4.54 16.79
CA THR A 609 -0.77 -4.08 16.15
C THR A 609 -1.69 -5.26 15.85
N MET A 610 -1.14 -6.36 15.35
CA MET A 610 -1.90 -7.56 14.99
C MET A 610 -2.49 -8.29 16.21
N THR A 611 -1.85 -8.19 17.38
CA THR A 611 -2.38 -8.72 18.64
C THR A 611 -3.39 -7.79 19.32
N ALA A 612 -3.27 -6.47 19.12
CA ALA A 612 -4.12 -5.47 19.77
C ALA A 612 -5.54 -5.38 19.18
N THR A 613 -5.71 -5.55 17.87
CA THR A 613 -7.01 -5.36 17.21
C THR A 613 -7.38 -6.52 16.28
N ASN A 614 -8.69 -6.79 16.20
CA ASN A 614 -9.28 -7.70 15.23
C ASN A 614 -9.85 -6.97 14.00
N ASP A 615 -9.94 -5.64 14.05
CA ASP A 615 -10.49 -4.85 12.96
C ASP A 615 -9.47 -4.75 11.81
N GLY A 616 -9.83 -5.33 10.67
CA GLY A 616 -9.01 -5.28 9.47
C GLY A 616 -8.80 -3.87 8.90
N PHE A 617 -9.69 -2.92 9.16
CA PHE A 617 -9.52 -1.52 8.73
C PHE A 617 -8.45 -0.80 9.54
N GLU A 618 -8.44 -0.96 10.88
CA GLU A 618 -7.39 -0.42 11.74
C GLU A 618 -6.01 -0.99 11.38
N ILE A 619 -5.96 -2.29 11.11
CA ILE A 619 -4.76 -2.99 10.61
C ILE A 619 -4.30 -2.37 9.28
N ALA A 620 -5.19 -2.22 8.31
CA ALA A 620 -4.83 -1.66 7.01
C ALA A 620 -4.29 -0.21 7.13
N GLU A 621 -4.86 0.61 8.02
CA GLU A 621 -4.34 1.96 8.30
C GLU A 621 -2.95 1.93 8.94
N ALA A 622 -2.73 1.03 9.89
CA ALA A 622 -1.43 0.85 10.53
C ALA A 622 -0.37 0.38 9.51
N ASP A 623 -0.72 -0.57 8.62
CA ASP A 623 0.15 -1.04 7.53
C ASP A 623 0.58 0.11 6.62
N LEU A 624 -0.37 0.97 6.22
CA LEU A 624 -0.09 2.15 5.40
C LEU A 624 0.84 3.15 6.11
N LYS A 625 0.67 3.35 7.42
CA LYS A 625 1.54 4.23 8.22
C LYS A 625 2.97 3.67 8.36
N LEU A 626 3.11 2.34 8.42
CA LEU A 626 4.40 1.65 8.61
C LEU A 626 5.20 1.50 7.31
N ARG A 627 4.55 1.17 6.19
CA ARG A 627 5.23 0.97 4.88
C ARG A 627 5.87 2.23 4.29
N GLY A 628 5.43 3.42 4.70
CA GLY A 628 5.90 4.67 4.08
C GLY A 628 5.54 4.77 2.59
N PRO A 629 5.98 5.82 1.88
CA PRO A 629 5.53 6.10 0.51
C PRO A 629 6.15 5.18 -0.56
N GLY A 630 7.34 4.60 -0.32
CA GLY A 630 8.13 3.90 -1.35
C GLY A 630 7.68 2.48 -1.70
N ASP A 631 7.00 1.75 -0.80
CA ASP A 631 6.57 0.37 -1.08
C ASP A 631 5.20 0.27 -1.78
N ILE A 632 4.44 1.37 -1.85
CA ILE A 632 3.21 1.43 -2.64
C ILE A 632 3.54 1.41 -4.15
N GLU A 633 4.75 1.86 -4.52
CA GLU A 633 5.29 1.83 -5.88
C GLU A 633 5.83 0.44 -6.29
N GLY A 634 6.06 -0.47 -5.32
CA GLY A 634 6.77 -1.75 -5.49
C GLY A 634 6.02 -2.85 -6.25
N THR A 635 4.79 -2.60 -6.69
CA THR A 635 4.13 -3.39 -7.72
C THR A 635 3.57 -2.43 -8.73
N GLN A 636 3.96 -2.57 -10.00
CA GLN A 636 3.39 -1.85 -11.14
C GLN A 636 1.89 -2.18 -11.28
N GLN A 637 1.06 -1.64 -10.38
CA GLN A 637 -0.38 -1.54 -10.57
C GLN A 637 -0.64 -0.16 -11.15
N SER A 638 -1.19 -0.19 -12.35
CA SER A 638 -1.26 0.87 -13.36
C SER A 638 -2.18 2.05 -12.99
N GLY A 639 -2.52 2.23 -11.70
CA GLY A 639 -3.53 3.18 -11.23
C GLY A 639 -2.98 4.58 -10.94
N LEU A 640 -1.82 4.68 -10.28
CA LEU A 640 -1.16 5.97 -10.07
C LEU A 640 -0.21 6.26 -11.22
N THR A 641 -0.67 7.09 -12.16
CA THR A 641 0.19 7.66 -13.21
C THR A 641 1.08 8.80 -12.69
N CYS A 642 0.99 9.14 -11.40
CA CYS A 642 1.79 10.18 -10.76
C CYS A 642 2.46 9.62 -9.50
N SER A 643 3.79 9.67 -9.43
CA SER A 643 4.55 9.42 -8.21
C SER A 643 4.36 10.58 -7.24
N LEU A 644 3.99 10.29 -6.00
CA LEU A 644 3.87 11.30 -4.95
C LEU A 644 5.27 11.75 -4.55
N LYS A 645 5.62 13.03 -4.78
CA LYS A 645 6.97 13.52 -4.50
C LYS A 645 7.08 14.08 -3.08
N VAL A 646 6.00 14.65 -2.54
CA VAL A 646 5.99 15.28 -1.21
C VAL A 646 4.91 14.69 -0.29
N ALA A 647 3.73 14.41 -0.82
CA ALA A 647 2.60 13.92 -0.03
C ALA A 647 2.75 12.45 0.37
N ASN A 648 2.20 12.11 1.53
CA ASN A 648 2.14 10.75 2.03
C ASN A 648 0.70 10.38 2.39
N LEU A 649 0.10 9.44 1.65
CA LEU A 649 -1.30 9.02 1.83
C LEU A 649 -1.63 8.49 3.24
N GLY A 650 -0.64 7.95 3.96
CA GLY A 650 -0.82 7.44 5.33
C GLY A 650 -0.78 8.54 6.40
N LYS A 651 -0.08 9.64 6.16
CA LYS A 651 0.09 10.75 7.13
C LYS A 651 -0.82 11.95 6.82
N ASP A 652 -1.09 12.19 5.54
CA ASP A 652 -1.73 13.42 5.06
C ASP A 652 -3.23 13.22 4.74
N THR A 653 -3.90 12.34 5.50
CA THR A 653 -5.31 11.96 5.27
C THR A 653 -6.28 13.13 5.36
N LEU A 654 -6.05 14.07 6.28
CA LEU A 654 -6.86 15.29 6.42
C LEU A 654 -6.75 16.19 5.19
N ILE A 655 -5.54 16.33 4.64
CA ILE A 655 -5.29 17.14 3.43
C ILE A 655 -5.99 16.50 2.24
N LEU A 656 -5.91 15.16 2.12
CA LEU A 656 -6.58 14.41 1.07
C LEU A 656 -8.11 14.63 1.10
N ASN A 657 -8.74 14.47 2.26
CA ASN A 657 -10.19 14.62 2.39
C ASN A 657 -10.66 16.03 2.00
N GLU A 658 -9.91 17.05 2.41
CA GLU A 658 -10.20 18.44 2.07
C GLU A 658 -10.01 18.70 0.57
N ALA A 659 -8.93 18.20 -0.02
CA ALA A 659 -8.68 18.27 -1.46
C ALA A 659 -9.80 17.59 -2.27
N THR A 660 -10.28 16.41 -1.83
CA THR A 660 -11.42 15.71 -2.45
C THR A 660 -12.71 16.53 -2.36
N ARG A 661 -12.99 17.15 -1.20
CA ARG A 661 -14.18 17.98 -1.00
C ARG A 661 -14.20 19.16 -1.96
N ILE A 662 -13.07 19.86 -2.08
CA ILE A 662 -12.91 21.02 -2.96
C ILE A 662 -13.01 20.61 -4.43
N ALA A 663 -12.34 19.53 -4.83
CA ALA A 663 -12.39 19.02 -6.20
C ALA A 663 -13.80 18.61 -6.63
N ASN A 664 -14.58 17.96 -5.74
CA ASN A 664 -15.99 17.67 -6.00
C ASN A 664 -16.83 18.94 -6.18
N GLY A 665 -16.61 19.98 -5.37
CA GLY A 665 -17.29 21.27 -5.53
C GLY A 665 -17.07 21.85 -6.92
N ILE A 666 -15.82 21.92 -7.37
CA ILE A 666 -15.45 22.44 -8.69
C ILE A 666 -16.12 21.63 -9.81
N LEU A 667 -16.02 20.30 -9.77
CA LEU A 667 -16.58 19.44 -10.83
C LEU A 667 -18.11 19.38 -10.80
N SER A 668 -18.75 19.63 -9.67
CA SER A 668 -20.21 19.72 -9.61
C SER A 668 -20.76 20.93 -10.36
N GLU A 669 -19.98 22.01 -10.44
CA GLU A 669 -20.34 23.23 -11.16
C GLU A 669 -19.77 23.29 -12.60
N ASP A 670 -18.65 22.62 -12.85
CA ASP A 670 -17.93 22.62 -14.13
C ASP A 670 -17.22 21.28 -14.36
N ALA A 671 -18.00 20.25 -14.70
CA ALA A 671 -17.52 18.88 -14.85
C ALA A 671 -16.45 18.70 -15.95
N ASP A 672 -16.50 19.51 -17.00
CA ASP A 672 -15.57 19.47 -18.13
C ASP A 672 -14.42 20.49 -18.01
N LEU A 673 -14.38 21.26 -16.91
CA LEU A 673 -13.39 22.31 -16.65
C LEU A 673 -13.27 23.33 -17.80
N ILE A 674 -14.42 23.75 -18.35
CA ILE A 674 -14.50 24.63 -19.54
C ILE A 674 -14.44 26.11 -19.12
N LYS A 675 -14.91 26.46 -17.92
CA LYS A 675 -14.94 27.85 -17.44
C LYS A 675 -13.54 28.45 -17.46
N GLU A 676 -13.42 29.71 -17.88
CA GLU A 676 -12.13 30.41 -17.98
C GLU A 676 -11.34 30.37 -16.67
N GLU A 677 -12.04 30.49 -15.54
CA GLU A 677 -11.47 30.44 -14.19
C GLU A 677 -10.84 29.08 -13.83
N ASN A 678 -11.25 27.99 -14.50
CA ASN A 678 -10.81 26.61 -14.24
C ASN A 678 -9.82 26.08 -15.29
N GLN A 679 -9.53 26.83 -16.36
CA GLN A 679 -8.70 26.36 -17.47
C GLN A 679 -7.28 25.95 -17.03
N LEU A 680 -6.71 26.65 -16.04
CA LEU A 680 -5.42 26.29 -15.45
C LEU A 680 -5.42 24.86 -14.87
N PHE A 681 -6.53 24.42 -14.27
CA PHE A 681 -6.65 23.05 -13.79
C PHE A 681 -6.62 22.04 -14.94
N ALA A 682 -7.38 22.30 -16.01
CA ALA A 682 -7.42 21.42 -17.18
C ALA A 682 -6.03 21.31 -17.86
N ILE A 683 -5.30 22.42 -17.98
CA ILE A 683 -3.93 22.44 -18.52
C ILE A 683 -3.00 21.58 -17.64
N GLN A 684 -3.07 21.76 -16.32
CA GLN A 684 -2.20 21.05 -15.40
C GLN A 684 -2.53 19.56 -15.32
N ILE A 685 -3.81 19.16 -15.35
CA ILE A 685 -4.21 17.75 -15.47
C ILE A 685 -3.64 17.13 -16.75
N LYS A 686 -3.81 17.77 -17.91
CA LYS A 686 -3.26 17.28 -19.17
C LYS A 686 -1.74 17.13 -19.13
N ARG A 687 -1.05 18.01 -18.38
CA ARG A 687 0.41 17.97 -18.22
C ARG A 687 0.87 16.85 -17.29
N LEU A 688 0.21 16.67 -16.14
CA LEU A 688 0.57 15.66 -15.14
C LEU A 688 0.22 14.25 -15.61
N PHE A 689 -0.88 14.08 -16.33
CA PHE A 689 -1.40 12.79 -16.77
C PHE A 689 -1.23 12.54 -18.28
N LYS A 690 -0.07 12.94 -18.85
CA LYS A 690 0.26 12.89 -20.30
C LYS A 690 0.19 11.49 -20.94
N THR A 691 0.13 10.41 -20.17
CA THR A 691 0.13 9.04 -20.69
C THR A 691 -1.25 8.63 -21.23
N ARG A 692 -1.30 8.46 -22.56
CA ARG A 692 -2.32 7.70 -23.30
C ARG A 692 -2.56 6.34 -22.64
N ILE A 693 -3.70 6.16 -22.01
CA ILE A 693 -4.23 4.84 -21.70
C ILE A 693 -5.71 4.87 -22.08
N THR A 694 -5.99 4.36 -23.28
CA THR A 694 -7.32 4.08 -23.85
C THR A 694 -8.23 3.28 -22.91
N TRP A 695 -7.65 2.66 -21.88
CA TRP A 695 -8.30 1.91 -20.83
C TRP A 695 -8.88 2.77 -19.69
N ARG A 696 -8.68 4.10 -19.67
CA ARG A 696 -9.28 5.01 -18.66
C ARG A 696 -10.81 5.01 -18.69
N TYR A 697 -11.39 4.68 -19.83
CA TYR A 697 -12.84 4.51 -19.97
C TYR A 697 -13.31 3.11 -19.56
N ILE A 698 -12.38 2.21 -19.21
CA ILE A 698 -12.62 0.79 -18.95
C ILE A 698 -12.11 0.33 -17.56
N SER A 699 -11.42 1.19 -16.84
CA SER A 699 -11.16 1.05 -15.39
C SER A 699 -12.41 1.49 -14.64
#